data_AF-A0A924W9N4-F1
#
_entry.id   AF-A0A924W9N4-F1
#
_cell.length_a   1.000
_cell.length_b   1.000
_cell.length_c   1.000
_cell.angle_alpha   90.00
_cell.angle_beta   90.00
_cell.angle_gamma   90.00
#
_symmetry.space_group_name_H-M   'P 1'
#
loop_
_entity.id
_entity.type
_entity.pdbx_description
1 polymer ?
#
loop_
_entity_poly.entity_id
_entity_poly.type
_entity_poly.pdbx_seq_one_letter_code
_entity_poly.pdbx_strand_id
1 'polypeptide(L)'
;TIQSVQLTMYMSRTRAGTQNVTLSRLLADWGEGASDSGVPGGTGDISEQADATWLHRFYPGTLWTTPGGDFVPTVSGSASVGGIGFYNWSSGGITSDVQQWVNGVNPNYGWIIRASETGNTSTKSFNTRNSTDPTHRPRLVVTFTSPANYGSCCLPSGICTLQTAAACASLGGSFQGAGTACNPNPCPQPPGACCFANTTCIELTEAACVAQGGTFSGANTTCGSVICPRVLAKFVDALPIPPIATPTTGTIGGAATYDAVIGQFTQRLHRDLPITTVWGVNGTYPGPTIETSAGQPVNVHWINDLRDEQGNLRQHHYFPVDLCLDGPNTAGDACRTTIHLHGAHVDPSSDGDPENTVLPGSQQNFTYPNGQLATTLWYHDHAIGITRLNVYMGIAGFYMIRDAVENALALPRGEYEIPLLIQDRSFHNDGTLKYQDGWEDHFFGDTALVNGKVWPYLNVKRGKYRFRMVNGSTSRTYTLSLSNGIGFYQIGSDGGLLAAPVLMDNITMAPGERCDIVVDFSNVAVGSEVLLANSAPINFPGVPGDNNLPQIMKFVVQNQNGYLDPLPLALRPVPRTSENAARVIRTLNIQLFADPCMGTAWLINGLMYDDVVETPRLGSTEIWRFVNRSPIMHPMHMHLVQFQILDRQGFALVNNLPVPVGPRFPPPANELGWKDTVQTMPGEITRVIARFTGFTGLFPYHCHLLEHEDHDMMRQMLVLPQCVCDFNSDVIVDTRDYFAFIALFFVNNADVNDDGVTTSQDFFDFIGCFFAGCD
;
A
#
# COMPACT_ATOMS: atom_id res chain seq x y z
N THR A 1 6.24 47.65 -34.50
CA THR A 1 6.04 48.43 -33.27
C THR A 1 5.08 47.70 -32.35
N ILE A 2 5.39 47.60 -31.06
CA ILE A 2 4.49 47.00 -30.06
C ILE A 2 3.36 47.97 -29.79
N GLN A 3 2.12 47.49 -29.91
CA GLN A 3 0.90 48.27 -29.72
C GLN A 3 0.32 48.06 -28.32
N SER A 4 0.29 46.81 -27.84
CA SER A 4 -0.17 46.49 -26.50
C SER A 4 0.41 45.16 -26.01
N VAL A 5 0.55 45.03 -24.70
CA VAL A 5 0.98 43.79 -24.04
C VAL A 5 0.00 43.45 -22.93
N GLN A 6 -0.37 42.19 -22.81
CA GLN A 6 -1.18 41.65 -21.72
C GLN A 6 -0.60 40.34 -21.21
N LEU A 7 -0.20 40.31 -19.93
CA LEU A 7 0.12 39.07 -19.22
C LEU A 7 -1.13 38.54 -18.55
N THR A 8 -1.49 37.29 -18.80
CA THR A 8 -2.62 36.58 -18.19
C THR A 8 -2.09 35.42 -17.36
N MET A 9 -2.49 35.30 -16.09
CA MET A 9 -2.10 34.18 -15.23
C MET A 9 -3.31 33.62 -14.48
N TYR A 10 -3.34 32.31 -14.29
CA TYR A 10 -4.37 31.63 -13.50
C TYR A 10 -3.91 31.51 -12.05
N MET A 11 -4.70 32.05 -11.13
CA MET A 11 -4.51 31.85 -9.70
C MET A 11 -5.27 30.60 -9.26
N SER A 12 -4.55 29.55 -8.89
CA SER A 12 -5.11 28.28 -8.46
C SER A 12 -5.43 28.21 -6.97
N ARG A 13 -4.78 29.06 -6.15
CA ARG A 13 -5.02 29.11 -4.70
C ARG A 13 -4.89 30.51 -4.13
N THR A 14 -5.70 30.78 -3.11
CA THR A 14 -5.56 31.98 -2.28
C THR A 14 -6.11 31.74 -0.87
N ARG A 15 -5.46 32.34 0.14
CA ARG A 15 -5.97 32.42 1.53
C ARG A 15 -6.23 33.87 1.97
N ALA A 16 -5.99 34.84 1.10
CA ALA A 16 -6.09 36.27 1.37
C ALA A 16 -7.25 36.91 0.60
N GLY A 17 -7.81 38.00 1.12
CA GLY A 17 -8.77 38.83 0.41
C GLY A 17 -8.19 39.48 -0.87
N THR A 18 -8.94 40.39 -1.47
CA THR A 18 -8.48 41.12 -2.66
C THR A 18 -7.21 41.92 -2.35
N GLN A 19 -6.17 41.76 -3.17
CA GLN A 19 -4.89 42.47 -3.03
C GLN A 19 -4.40 43.00 -4.37
N ASN A 20 -3.68 44.12 -4.34
CA ASN A 20 -3.01 44.63 -5.53
C ASN A 20 -1.68 43.91 -5.73
N VAL A 21 -1.48 43.38 -6.93
CA VAL A 21 -0.26 42.66 -7.33
C VAL A 21 0.39 43.41 -8.49
N THR A 22 1.67 43.73 -8.34
CA THR A 22 2.44 44.56 -9.27
C THR A 22 3.49 43.76 -10.03
N LEU A 23 3.81 44.19 -11.24
CA LEU A 23 4.93 43.73 -12.05
C LEU A 23 6.03 44.78 -12.06
N SER A 24 7.27 44.37 -11.87
CA SER A 24 8.45 45.23 -12.00
C SER A 24 9.52 44.53 -12.83
N ARG A 25 10.19 45.27 -13.71
CA ARG A 25 11.18 44.67 -14.63
C ARG A 25 12.41 44.18 -13.87
N LEU A 26 12.85 42.96 -14.17
CA LEU A 26 14.06 42.38 -13.60
C LEU A 26 15.33 42.98 -14.22
N LEU A 27 16.37 43.13 -13.41
CA LEU A 27 17.67 43.69 -13.82
C LEU A 27 18.75 42.61 -14.05
N ALA A 28 18.50 41.40 -13.57
CA ALA A 28 19.36 40.24 -13.78
C ALA A 28 18.51 38.97 -13.85
N ASP A 29 19.13 37.88 -14.30
CA ASP A 29 18.51 36.56 -14.38
C ASP A 29 18.24 35.95 -13.00
N TRP A 30 17.29 35.01 -12.90
CA TRP A 30 16.87 34.41 -11.63
C TRP A 30 17.14 32.91 -11.65
N GLY A 31 17.61 32.37 -10.53
CA GLY A 31 17.80 30.95 -10.34
C GLY A 31 16.49 30.15 -10.35
N GLU A 32 16.53 28.98 -10.98
CA GLU A 32 15.49 27.95 -10.97
C GLU A 32 16.18 26.64 -10.57
N GLY A 33 16.07 26.24 -9.31
CA GLY A 33 16.56 24.96 -8.82
C GLY A 33 15.45 23.91 -8.75
N ALA A 34 15.78 22.74 -8.22
CA ALA A 34 14.87 21.59 -8.17
C ALA A 34 14.07 21.49 -6.87
N SER A 35 14.27 22.41 -5.91
CA SER A 35 13.50 22.44 -4.67
C SER A 35 12.00 22.60 -4.94
N ASP A 36 11.23 21.63 -4.45
CA ASP A 36 9.78 21.58 -4.61
C ASP A 36 9.13 21.29 -3.25
N SER A 37 8.53 22.32 -2.64
CA SER A 37 7.77 22.17 -1.39
C SER A 37 6.48 21.33 -1.51
N GLY A 38 6.27 20.69 -2.67
CA GLY A 38 5.16 19.80 -2.97
C GLY A 38 3.82 20.51 -3.08
N VAL A 39 2.75 19.71 -3.13
CA VAL A 39 1.36 20.19 -3.08
C VAL A 39 0.85 20.03 -1.65
N PRO A 40 0.36 21.10 -0.96
CA PRO A 40 -0.13 22.34 -1.53
C PRO A 40 0.89 23.50 -1.64
N GLY A 41 2.14 23.28 -1.25
CA GLY A 41 3.21 24.27 -1.16
C GLY A 41 3.01 25.28 -0.02
N GLY A 42 3.91 26.27 0.08
CA GLY A 42 3.74 27.45 0.94
C GLY A 42 4.51 27.47 2.26
N THR A 43 5.25 26.41 2.59
CA THR A 43 6.16 26.35 3.74
C THR A 43 7.63 26.59 3.37
N GLY A 44 7.93 26.71 2.07
CA GLY A 44 9.30 26.64 1.56
C GLY A 44 9.88 25.22 1.66
N ASP A 45 11.00 24.98 1.00
CA ASP A 45 11.81 23.76 1.15
C ASP A 45 13.28 24.18 1.36
N ILE A 46 14.14 23.22 1.71
CA ILE A 46 15.58 23.43 1.79
C ILE A 46 16.08 23.85 0.40
N SER A 47 16.85 24.94 0.34
CA SER A 47 17.34 25.47 -0.93
C SER A 47 18.39 24.56 -1.55
N GLU A 48 18.21 24.24 -2.82
CA GLU A 48 19.09 23.43 -3.64
C GLU A 48 19.97 24.27 -4.59
N GLN A 49 20.91 23.60 -5.26
CA GLN A 49 21.79 24.27 -6.22
C GLN A 49 20.97 25.01 -7.29
N ALA A 50 21.34 26.27 -7.54
CA ALA A 50 20.70 27.21 -8.45
C ALA A 50 19.36 27.80 -7.99
N ASP A 51 18.86 27.51 -6.78
CA ASP A 51 17.65 28.17 -6.27
C ASP A 51 17.81 29.68 -6.10
N ALA A 52 16.71 30.40 -6.36
CA ALA A 52 16.54 31.76 -5.91
C ALA A 52 16.04 31.77 -4.45
N THR A 53 16.81 32.41 -3.56
CA THR A 53 16.47 32.61 -2.15
C THR A 53 16.39 34.09 -1.83
N TRP A 54 16.08 34.47 -0.58
CA TRP A 54 16.11 35.87 -0.16
C TRP A 54 17.48 36.55 -0.36
N LEU A 55 18.56 35.79 -0.23
CA LEU A 55 19.95 36.29 -0.29
C LEU A 55 20.66 35.93 -1.59
N HIS A 56 20.39 34.74 -2.15
CA HIS A 56 21.06 34.21 -3.33
C HIS A 56 20.17 34.29 -4.56
N ARG A 57 20.73 34.78 -5.66
CA ARG A 57 20.17 34.67 -7.00
C ARG A 57 20.35 33.29 -7.60
N PHE A 58 21.44 32.61 -7.23
CA PHE A 58 21.72 31.21 -7.52
C PHE A 58 22.39 30.59 -6.30
N TYR A 59 21.64 29.86 -5.48
CA TYR A 59 22.17 29.24 -4.26
C TYR A 59 23.21 28.15 -4.58
N PRO A 60 24.26 28.00 -3.76
CA PRO A 60 24.75 28.93 -2.73
C PRO A 60 25.72 30.00 -3.26
N GLY A 61 25.93 30.08 -4.59
CA GLY A 61 27.12 30.73 -5.16
C GLY A 61 26.98 32.21 -5.55
N THR A 62 25.79 32.70 -5.89
CA THR A 62 25.61 34.09 -6.39
C THR A 62 24.59 34.84 -5.56
N LEU A 63 24.98 35.97 -4.97
CA LEU A 63 24.12 36.85 -4.17
C LEU A 63 23.31 37.84 -5.02
N TRP A 64 22.19 38.31 -4.49
CA TRP A 64 21.52 39.51 -4.98
C TRP A 64 22.33 40.77 -4.69
N THR A 65 22.18 41.82 -5.50
CA THR A 65 22.72 43.15 -5.16
C THR A 65 21.94 43.76 -3.99
N THR A 66 20.61 43.55 -3.96
CA THR A 66 19.73 43.87 -2.83
C THR A 66 18.94 42.63 -2.41
N PRO A 67 18.92 42.25 -1.11
CA PRO A 67 18.12 41.12 -0.65
C PRO A 67 16.66 41.23 -1.08
N GLY A 68 16.08 40.13 -1.57
CA GLY A 68 14.74 40.09 -2.14
C GLY A 68 14.65 40.34 -3.66
N GLY A 69 15.79 40.55 -4.35
CA GLY A 69 15.86 40.53 -5.81
C GLY A 69 16.33 41.83 -6.46
N ASP A 70 16.98 41.71 -7.63
CA ASP A 70 17.44 42.86 -8.44
C ASP A 70 16.39 43.25 -9.49
N PHE A 71 15.63 44.32 -9.25
CA PHE A 71 14.57 44.81 -10.14
C PHE A 71 14.45 46.33 -10.15
N VAL A 72 13.80 46.88 -11.18
CA VAL A 72 13.50 48.31 -11.31
C VAL A 72 12.39 48.68 -10.32
N PRO A 73 12.57 49.66 -9.43
CA PRO A 73 11.54 50.04 -8.45
C PRO A 73 10.23 50.57 -9.08
N THR A 74 10.30 51.09 -10.31
CA THR A 74 9.15 51.57 -11.06
C THR A 74 8.28 50.39 -11.52
N VAL A 75 7.02 50.39 -11.09
CA VAL A 75 6.04 49.37 -11.46
C VAL A 75 5.69 49.47 -12.95
N SER A 76 5.88 48.36 -13.66
CA SER A 76 5.51 48.21 -15.07
C SER A 76 4.00 48.09 -15.23
N GLY A 77 3.32 47.34 -14.35
CA GLY A 77 1.86 47.25 -14.33
C GLY A 77 1.31 46.62 -13.05
N SER A 78 0.00 46.72 -12.84
CA SER A 78 -0.65 46.25 -11.61
C SER A 78 -2.04 45.67 -11.89
N ALA A 79 -2.45 44.69 -11.09
CA ALA A 79 -3.78 44.10 -11.15
C ALA A 79 -4.30 43.80 -9.74
N SER A 80 -5.59 44.01 -9.53
CA SER A 80 -6.28 43.65 -8.29
C SER A 80 -6.72 42.19 -8.37
N VAL A 81 -6.18 41.33 -7.49
CA VAL A 81 -6.41 39.88 -7.50
C VAL A 81 -7.15 39.40 -6.25
N GLY A 82 -8.24 38.66 -6.45
CA GLY A 82 -9.19 38.23 -5.42
C GLY A 82 -9.23 36.72 -5.24
N GLY A 83 -10.30 36.08 -5.73
CA GLY A 83 -10.53 34.62 -5.69
C GLY A 83 -9.84 33.83 -6.82
N ILE A 84 -10.01 32.52 -6.84
CA ILE A 84 -9.44 31.63 -7.88
C ILE A 84 -9.93 32.08 -9.28
N GLY A 85 -9.03 32.14 -10.27
CA GLY A 85 -9.37 32.55 -11.63
C GLY A 85 -8.23 33.24 -12.39
N PHE A 86 -8.55 33.73 -13.58
CA PHE A 86 -7.61 34.44 -14.45
C PHE A 86 -7.50 35.92 -14.08
N TYR A 87 -6.26 36.43 -14.05
CA TYR A 87 -5.94 37.83 -13.84
C TYR A 87 -5.04 38.35 -14.95
N ASN A 88 -5.25 39.62 -15.31
CA ASN A 88 -4.58 40.27 -16.43
C ASN A 88 -3.80 41.49 -15.96
N TRP A 89 -2.55 41.60 -16.40
CA TRP A 89 -1.75 42.82 -16.31
C TRP A 89 -1.57 43.40 -17.70
N SER A 90 -2.08 44.60 -17.92
CA SER A 90 -1.89 45.36 -19.15
C SER A 90 -1.74 46.84 -18.82
N SER A 91 -0.69 47.46 -19.35
CA SER A 91 -0.37 48.87 -19.10
C SER A 91 0.59 49.40 -20.16
N GLY A 92 0.71 50.74 -20.22
CA GLY A 92 1.75 51.39 -21.03
C GLY A 92 3.17 51.03 -20.59
N GLY A 93 3.39 50.79 -19.28
CA GLY A 93 4.69 50.38 -18.74
C GLY A 93 5.15 49.02 -19.25
N ILE A 94 4.29 47.99 -19.15
CA ILE A 94 4.57 46.65 -19.69
C ILE A 94 4.79 46.71 -21.21
N THR A 95 3.99 47.52 -21.92
CA THR A 95 4.13 47.71 -23.36
C THR A 95 5.49 48.35 -23.72
N SER A 96 5.91 49.35 -22.95
CA SER A 96 7.21 50.01 -23.10
C SER A 96 8.37 49.06 -22.80
N ASP A 97 8.28 48.24 -21.75
CA ASP A 97 9.31 47.26 -21.41
C ASP A 97 9.55 46.29 -22.58
N VAL A 98 8.49 45.71 -23.13
CA VAL A 98 8.59 44.80 -24.28
C VAL A 98 9.13 45.51 -25.51
N GLN A 99 8.70 46.76 -25.76
CA GLN A 99 9.23 47.54 -26.88
C GLN A 99 10.73 47.81 -26.72
N GLN A 100 11.22 48.05 -25.49
CA GLN A 100 12.64 48.26 -25.21
C GLN A 100 13.45 46.97 -25.34
N TRP A 101 12.90 45.82 -24.92
CA TRP A 101 13.52 44.51 -25.15
C TRP A 101 13.65 44.21 -26.65
N VAL A 102 12.59 44.46 -27.41
CA VAL A 102 12.60 44.30 -28.87
C VAL A 102 13.61 45.24 -29.54
N ASN A 103 13.77 46.45 -29.02
CA ASN A 103 14.76 47.41 -29.52
C ASN A 103 16.19 47.08 -29.07
N GLY A 104 16.40 46.09 -28.20
CA GLY A 104 17.71 45.77 -27.61
C GLY A 104 18.24 46.84 -26.66
N VAL A 105 17.39 47.76 -26.19
CA VAL A 105 17.79 48.86 -25.29
C VAL A 105 18.03 48.36 -23.87
N ASN A 106 17.26 47.36 -23.44
CA ASN A 106 17.41 46.71 -22.15
C ASN A 106 17.45 45.18 -22.34
N PRO A 107 18.22 44.44 -21.53
CA PRO A 107 18.15 42.98 -21.50
C PRO A 107 16.78 42.52 -20.99
N ASN A 108 16.32 41.38 -21.50
CA ASN A 108 15.05 40.77 -21.10
C ASN A 108 15.29 39.66 -20.07
N TYR A 109 15.04 39.97 -18.81
CA TYR A 109 15.01 39.00 -17.71
C TYR A 109 13.58 38.78 -17.18
N GLY A 110 12.56 39.31 -17.85
CA GLY A 110 11.16 39.23 -17.42
C GLY A 110 10.76 40.23 -16.32
N TRP A 111 9.70 39.89 -15.60
CA TRP A 111 9.13 40.70 -14.50
C TRP A 111 9.06 39.89 -13.22
N ILE A 112 9.30 40.56 -12.08
CA ILE A 112 8.94 40.04 -10.76
C ILE A 112 7.49 40.39 -10.44
N ILE A 113 6.78 39.43 -9.87
CA ILE A 113 5.41 39.60 -9.35
C ILE A 113 5.50 39.89 -7.86
N ARG A 114 4.94 41.02 -7.41
CA ARG A 114 5.02 41.46 -6.02
C ARG A 114 3.64 41.79 -5.46
N ALA A 115 3.42 41.40 -4.21
CA ALA A 115 2.23 41.72 -3.42
C ALA A 115 2.66 42.31 -2.07
N SER A 116 1.70 42.79 -1.27
CA SER A 116 1.99 43.26 0.09
C SER A 116 2.28 42.09 1.04
N GLU A 117 3.40 42.15 1.74
CA GLU A 117 3.82 41.13 2.73
C GLU A 117 3.44 41.51 4.17
N THR A 118 2.70 42.59 4.37
CA THR A 118 2.38 43.16 5.70
C THR A 118 1.33 42.38 6.50
N GLY A 119 0.72 41.31 5.96
CA GLY A 119 -0.30 40.51 6.63
C GLY A 119 0.09 39.03 6.75
N ASN A 120 -0.21 38.40 7.89
CA ASN A 120 0.20 37.02 8.23
C ASN A 120 -0.41 35.90 7.34
N THR A 121 -1.24 36.22 6.34
CA THR A 121 -1.89 35.25 5.43
C THR A 121 -2.09 35.81 4.01
N SER A 122 -1.04 36.32 3.36
CA SER A 122 -1.11 36.95 2.02
C SER A 122 -0.91 35.99 0.83
N THR A 123 -0.70 34.69 1.05
CA THR A 123 -0.26 33.76 -0.01
C THR A 123 -1.28 33.64 -1.16
N LYS A 124 -0.80 33.95 -2.37
CA LYS A 124 -1.48 33.83 -3.67
C LYS A 124 -0.64 32.91 -4.55
N SER A 125 -1.23 31.85 -5.10
CA SER A 125 -0.52 30.87 -5.94
C SER A 125 -0.95 31.01 -7.39
N PHE A 126 -0.03 31.44 -8.25
CA PHE A 126 -0.25 31.45 -9.69
C PHE A 126 0.38 30.23 -10.35
N ASN A 127 -0.31 29.63 -11.30
CA ASN A 127 0.21 28.51 -12.06
C ASN A 127 1.42 28.93 -12.91
N THR A 128 2.39 28.03 -13.06
CA THR A 128 3.60 28.24 -13.86
C THR A 128 3.50 27.50 -15.20
N ARG A 129 4.59 27.52 -15.99
CA ARG A 129 4.70 26.73 -17.24
C ARG A 129 4.53 25.22 -17.02
N ASN A 130 4.74 24.74 -15.78
CA ASN A 130 4.66 23.32 -15.41
C ASN A 130 3.23 22.87 -15.03
N SER A 131 2.21 23.71 -15.19
CA SER A 131 0.81 23.32 -14.96
C SER A 131 0.43 22.12 -15.84
N THR A 132 -0.14 21.09 -15.20
CA THR A 132 -0.64 19.85 -15.86
C THR A 132 -1.80 20.12 -16.80
N ASP A 133 -2.62 21.14 -16.52
CA ASP A 133 -3.59 21.70 -17.44
C ASP A 133 -2.93 22.80 -18.29
N PRO A 134 -2.76 22.60 -19.61
CA PRO A 134 -2.15 23.59 -20.50
C PRO A 134 -2.96 24.89 -20.61
N THR A 135 -4.27 24.86 -20.35
CA THR A 135 -5.14 26.05 -20.44
C THR A 135 -4.93 27.02 -19.28
N HIS A 136 -4.36 26.54 -18.16
CA HIS A 136 -4.04 27.34 -16.98
C HIS A 136 -2.60 27.86 -16.94
N ARG A 137 -1.77 27.58 -17.95
CA ARG A 137 -0.39 28.11 -18.03
C ARG A 137 -0.40 29.63 -18.28
N PRO A 138 0.60 30.39 -17.77
CA PRO A 138 0.73 31.82 -18.04
C PRO A 138 0.75 32.12 -19.54
N ARG A 139 0.05 33.17 -19.96
CA ARG A 139 -0.04 33.60 -21.36
C ARG A 139 0.31 35.08 -21.50
N LEU A 140 1.32 35.38 -22.30
CA LEU A 140 1.65 36.75 -22.72
C LEU A 140 1.11 37.00 -24.13
N VAL A 141 0.21 37.96 -24.27
CA VAL A 141 -0.32 38.40 -25.57
C VAL A 141 0.32 39.73 -25.92
N VAL A 142 1.01 39.78 -27.06
CA VAL A 142 1.64 40.98 -27.59
C VAL A 142 0.99 41.33 -28.92
N THR A 143 0.34 42.48 -28.99
CA THR A 143 -0.20 43.04 -30.23
C THR A 143 0.83 43.98 -30.81
N PHE A 144 1.19 43.82 -32.08
CA PHE A 144 2.20 44.62 -32.73
C PHE A 144 1.92 44.77 -34.22
N THR A 145 2.43 45.84 -34.82
CA THR A 145 2.54 45.97 -36.28
C THR A 145 3.86 45.39 -36.73
N SER A 146 3.80 44.33 -37.53
CA SER A 146 4.95 43.75 -38.20
C SER A 146 5.44 44.68 -39.32
N PRO A 147 6.76 44.88 -39.51
CA PRO A 147 7.27 45.52 -40.72
C PRO A 147 6.82 44.72 -41.96
N ALA A 148 6.49 45.41 -43.07
CA ALA A 148 5.87 44.83 -44.28
C ALA A 148 6.68 43.71 -44.99
N ASN A 149 7.89 43.42 -44.51
CA ASN A 149 8.84 42.50 -45.13
C ASN A 149 8.96 41.16 -44.38
N TYR A 150 8.17 40.94 -43.33
CA TYR A 150 8.19 39.73 -42.51
C TYR A 150 7.03 38.80 -42.86
N GLY A 151 7.27 37.49 -42.74
CA GLY A 151 6.30 36.43 -42.96
C GLY A 151 6.70 35.18 -42.19
N SER A 152 5.84 34.17 -42.17
CA SER A 152 6.14 32.88 -41.53
C SER A 152 7.33 32.19 -42.18
N CYS A 153 8.28 31.82 -41.33
CA CYS A 153 9.45 31.03 -41.64
C CYS A 153 9.33 29.68 -40.93
N CYS A 154 9.27 28.62 -41.72
CA CYS A 154 9.12 27.26 -41.24
C CYS A 154 10.49 26.61 -41.09
N LEU A 155 10.93 26.44 -39.84
CA LEU A 155 12.16 25.74 -39.54
C LEU A 155 11.95 24.22 -39.66
N PRO A 156 13.01 23.43 -39.96
CA PRO A 156 12.92 21.98 -40.02
C PRO A 156 12.37 21.31 -38.75
N SER A 157 12.47 21.99 -37.59
CA SER A 157 11.92 21.54 -36.30
C SER A 157 10.40 21.69 -36.17
N GLY A 158 9.69 22.20 -37.18
CA GLY A 158 8.25 22.51 -37.12
C GLY A 158 7.91 23.82 -36.41
N ILE A 159 8.92 24.52 -35.89
CA ILE A 159 8.77 25.84 -35.28
C ILE A 159 8.52 26.87 -36.39
N CYS A 160 7.44 27.64 -36.23
CA CYS A 160 7.17 28.82 -37.04
C CYS A 160 7.68 30.07 -36.35
N THR A 161 8.51 30.85 -37.05
CA THR A 161 8.92 32.18 -36.58
C THR A 161 8.61 33.22 -37.66
N LEU A 162 8.28 34.45 -37.26
CA LEU A 162 8.14 35.54 -38.22
C LEU A 162 9.52 36.11 -38.53
N GLN A 163 9.96 35.96 -39.77
CA GLN A 163 11.28 36.40 -40.23
C GLN A 163 11.17 37.14 -41.57
N THR A 164 12.23 37.82 -41.98
CA THR A 164 12.37 38.23 -43.39
C THR A 164 12.77 37.02 -44.24
N ALA A 165 12.56 37.07 -45.57
CA ALA A 165 12.97 35.98 -46.46
C ALA A 165 14.47 35.64 -46.34
N ALA A 166 15.34 36.66 -46.24
CA ALA A 166 16.79 36.47 -46.10
C ALA A 166 17.17 35.84 -44.74
N ALA A 167 16.55 36.32 -43.65
CA ALA A 167 16.78 35.75 -42.32
C ALA A 167 16.26 34.31 -42.23
N CYS A 168 15.12 34.01 -42.83
CA CYS A 168 14.57 32.66 -42.89
C CYS A 168 15.53 31.68 -43.58
N ALA A 169 16.08 32.07 -44.74
CA ALA A 169 17.07 31.28 -45.44
C ALA A 169 18.35 31.07 -44.61
N SER A 170 18.81 32.09 -43.86
CA SER A 170 19.98 31.96 -42.98
C SER A 170 19.77 31.02 -41.80
N LEU A 171 18.52 30.83 -41.37
CA LEU A 171 18.12 29.89 -40.33
C LEU A 171 17.85 28.47 -40.87
N GLY A 172 18.06 28.24 -42.17
CA GLY A 172 17.73 26.97 -42.82
C GLY A 172 16.22 26.70 -42.92
N GLY A 173 15.38 27.73 -42.79
CA GLY A 173 13.93 27.62 -42.85
C GLY A 173 13.34 27.91 -44.23
N SER A 174 12.10 27.48 -44.44
CA SER A 174 11.31 27.73 -45.65
C SER A 174 10.34 28.91 -45.44
N PHE A 175 10.53 29.98 -46.21
CA PHE A 175 9.75 31.21 -46.10
C PHE A 175 8.42 31.10 -46.86
N GLN A 176 7.30 31.37 -46.19
CA GLN A 176 5.95 31.17 -46.75
C GLN A 176 5.35 32.44 -47.40
N GLY A 177 6.10 33.54 -47.46
CA GLY A 177 5.67 34.80 -48.09
C GLY A 177 5.40 35.92 -47.09
N ALA A 178 5.62 37.17 -47.51
CA ALA A 178 5.42 38.34 -46.65
C ALA A 178 3.94 38.50 -46.25
N GLY A 179 3.70 38.84 -44.98
CA GLY A 179 2.34 38.98 -44.41
C GLY A 179 1.69 37.66 -43.96
N THR A 180 2.34 36.51 -44.16
CA THR A 180 1.87 35.24 -43.60
C THR A 180 2.13 35.15 -42.10
N ALA A 181 1.16 34.65 -41.34
CA ALA A 181 1.22 34.56 -39.88
C ALA A 181 1.63 33.15 -39.42
N CYS A 182 2.26 33.06 -38.25
CA CYS A 182 2.56 31.78 -37.58
C CYS A 182 1.40 31.23 -36.75
N ASN A 183 0.20 31.84 -36.83
CA ASN A 183 -0.99 31.37 -36.14
C ASN A 183 -2.22 31.53 -37.06
N PRO A 184 -2.88 30.42 -37.46
CA PRO A 184 -2.52 29.02 -37.18
C PRO A 184 -1.14 28.66 -37.76
N ASN A 185 -0.37 27.80 -37.07
CA ASN A 185 1.00 27.44 -37.50
C ASN A 185 0.96 26.79 -38.88
N PRO A 186 1.52 27.43 -39.94
CA PRO A 186 1.49 26.89 -41.29
C PRO A 186 2.58 25.85 -41.55
N CYS A 187 3.47 25.62 -40.59
CA CYS A 187 4.66 24.79 -40.78
C CYS A 187 4.37 23.31 -40.56
N PRO A 188 4.89 22.41 -41.42
CA PRO A 188 4.81 20.97 -41.22
C PRO A 188 5.35 20.59 -39.85
N GLN A 189 4.53 19.94 -39.02
CA GLN A 189 4.97 19.46 -37.73
C GLN A 189 5.80 18.17 -37.92
N PRO A 190 7.00 18.06 -37.34
CA PRO A 190 7.77 16.83 -37.43
C PRO A 190 6.99 15.68 -36.78
N PRO A 191 6.99 14.49 -37.37
CA PRO A 191 6.45 13.32 -36.72
C PRO A 191 7.31 12.93 -35.51
N GLY A 192 6.72 12.16 -34.63
CA GLY A 192 7.38 11.54 -33.49
C GLY A 192 6.65 10.26 -33.11
N ALA A 193 7.27 9.44 -32.28
CA ALA A 193 6.70 8.18 -31.82
C ALA A 193 5.37 8.42 -31.09
N CYS A 194 4.29 7.86 -31.64
CA CYS A 194 2.96 7.86 -31.05
C CYS A 194 2.63 6.47 -30.53
N CYS A 195 2.46 6.35 -29.21
CA CYS A 195 2.20 5.09 -28.53
C CYS A 195 0.71 4.84 -28.35
N PHE A 196 0.26 3.66 -28.76
CA PHE A 196 -1.11 3.20 -28.57
C PHE A 196 -1.19 2.13 -27.46
N ALA A 197 -2.39 1.96 -26.89
CA ALA A 197 -2.63 1.07 -25.74
C ALA A 197 -2.20 -0.39 -25.96
N ASN A 198 -2.13 -0.84 -27.22
CA ASN A 198 -1.75 -2.20 -27.61
C ASN A 198 -0.24 -2.35 -27.90
N THR A 199 0.59 -1.46 -27.37
CA THR A 199 2.05 -1.36 -27.62
C THR A 199 2.45 -0.99 -29.06
N THR A 200 1.49 -0.71 -29.95
CA THR A 200 1.81 -0.27 -31.31
C THR A 200 2.39 1.13 -31.26
N CYS A 201 3.43 1.37 -32.04
CA CYS A 201 4.00 2.69 -32.25
C CYS A 201 3.90 3.08 -33.72
N ILE A 202 3.41 4.29 -33.98
CA ILE A 202 3.40 4.89 -35.32
C ILE A 202 4.01 6.28 -35.21
N GLU A 203 4.84 6.66 -36.16
CA GLU A 203 5.38 8.03 -36.21
C GLU A 203 4.32 8.97 -36.80
N LEU A 204 3.70 9.79 -35.95
CA LEU A 204 2.64 10.73 -36.30
C LEU A 204 3.02 12.12 -35.84
N THR A 205 2.42 13.17 -36.41
CA THR A 205 2.47 14.50 -35.77
C THR A 205 1.71 14.47 -34.46
N GLU A 206 2.05 15.34 -33.49
CA GLU A 206 1.37 15.38 -32.19
C GLU A 206 -0.16 15.48 -32.33
N ALA A 207 -0.63 16.36 -33.23
CA ALA A 207 -2.07 16.52 -33.49
C ALA A 207 -2.71 15.24 -34.05
N ALA A 208 -2.04 14.53 -34.96
CA ALA A 208 -2.56 13.27 -35.51
C ALA A 208 -2.50 12.13 -34.48
N CYS A 209 -1.47 12.10 -33.63
CA CYS A 209 -1.33 11.15 -32.54
C CYS A 209 -2.49 11.26 -31.53
N VAL A 210 -2.74 12.48 -31.04
CA VAL A 210 -3.84 12.76 -30.12
C VAL A 210 -5.20 12.50 -30.76
N ALA A 211 -5.39 12.89 -32.02
CA ALA A 211 -6.64 12.64 -32.75
C ALA A 211 -6.95 11.13 -32.91
N GLN A 212 -5.91 10.28 -32.93
CA GLN A 212 -6.05 8.83 -32.98
C GLN A 212 -6.06 8.18 -31.58
N GLY A 213 -6.04 8.98 -30.49
CA GLY A 213 -6.05 8.49 -29.11
C GLY A 213 -4.73 7.89 -28.64
N GLY A 214 -3.61 8.20 -29.29
CA GLY A 214 -2.27 7.78 -28.88
C GLY A 214 -1.58 8.82 -27.98
N THR A 215 -0.51 8.38 -27.30
CA THR A 215 0.35 9.22 -26.47
C THR A 215 1.60 9.61 -27.24
N PHE A 216 1.81 10.91 -27.46
CA PHE A 216 2.93 11.44 -28.24
C PHE A 216 4.20 11.53 -27.38
N SER A 217 5.30 10.95 -27.86
CA SER A 217 6.54 10.82 -27.09
C SER A 217 7.57 11.93 -27.38
N GLY A 218 7.16 12.97 -28.12
CA GLY A 218 7.99 14.11 -28.50
C GLY A 218 8.42 14.11 -29.98
N ALA A 219 8.67 15.29 -30.54
CA ALA A 219 9.07 15.46 -31.93
C ALA A 219 10.42 14.80 -32.24
N ASN A 220 10.56 14.20 -33.42
CA ASN A 220 11.76 13.48 -33.89
C ASN A 220 12.15 12.25 -33.05
N THR A 221 11.32 11.81 -32.11
CA THR A 221 11.46 10.48 -31.51
C THR A 221 11.02 9.43 -32.51
N THR A 222 11.70 8.29 -32.54
CA THR A 222 11.35 7.20 -33.44
C THR A 222 10.76 6.04 -32.67
N CYS A 223 9.94 5.24 -33.33
CA CYS A 223 9.36 4.04 -32.71
C CYS A 223 10.40 2.98 -32.32
N GLY A 224 11.64 3.08 -32.81
CA GLY A 224 12.75 2.25 -32.36
C GLY A 224 13.41 2.73 -31.06
N SER A 225 13.16 3.99 -30.65
CA SER A 225 13.75 4.62 -29.46
C SER A 225 12.79 4.71 -28.27
N VAL A 226 11.50 4.39 -28.49
CA VAL A 226 10.44 4.52 -27.48
C VAL A 226 9.77 3.16 -27.27
N ILE A 227 9.70 2.71 -26.02
CA ILE A 227 8.92 1.54 -25.63
C ILE A 227 7.52 2.01 -25.25
N CYS A 228 6.53 1.66 -26.07
CA CYS A 228 5.14 2.00 -25.79
C CYS A 228 4.56 1.08 -24.72
N PRO A 229 4.14 1.59 -23.55
CA PRO A 229 3.58 0.76 -22.49
C PRO A 229 2.21 0.22 -22.88
N ARG A 230 1.93 -1.03 -22.49
CA ARG A 230 0.61 -1.62 -22.62
C ARG A 230 -0.33 -0.97 -21.61
N VAL A 231 -1.47 -0.45 -22.09
CA VAL A 231 -2.50 0.13 -21.22
C VAL A 231 -3.67 -0.87 -21.15
N LEU A 232 -3.93 -1.41 -19.96
CA LEU A 232 -4.98 -2.39 -19.74
C LEU A 232 -6.34 -1.70 -19.50
N ALA A 233 -7.37 -2.15 -20.21
CA ALA A 233 -8.73 -1.63 -20.05
C ALA A 233 -9.34 -2.10 -18.72
N LYS A 234 -9.74 -1.18 -17.84
CA LYS A 234 -10.31 -1.55 -16.54
C LYS A 234 -11.71 -2.18 -16.67
N PHE A 235 -12.02 -3.14 -15.81
CA PHE A 235 -13.36 -3.69 -15.62
C PHE A 235 -13.95 -4.42 -16.84
N VAL A 236 -13.09 -5.10 -17.60
CA VAL A 236 -13.46 -5.84 -18.81
C VAL A 236 -13.47 -7.36 -18.64
N ASP A 237 -12.85 -7.87 -17.57
CA ASP A 237 -12.82 -9.28 -17.19
C ASP A 237 -13.74 -9.52 -15.98
N ALA A 238 -14.48 -10.62 -15.96
CA ALA A 238 -15.30 -11.00 -14.81
C ALA A 238 -14.40 -11.47 -13.64
N LEU A 239 -14.83 -11.19 -12.40
CA LEU A 239 -14.19 -11.69 -11.18
C LEU A 239 -14.25 -13.23 -11.16
N PRO A 240 -13.11 -13.93 -11.09
CA PRO A 240 -13.10 -15.37 -10.87
C PRO A 240 -13.35 -15.65 -9.39
N ILE A 241 -14.01 -16.78 -9.12
CA ILE A 241 -14.19 -17.30 -7.77
C ILE A 241 -13.21 -18.47 -7.60
N PRO A 242 -12.26 -18.41 -6.66
CA PRO A 242 -11.37 -19.53 -6.39
C PRO A 242 -12.16 -20.81 -6.15
N PRO A 243 -11.79 -21.94 -6.80
CA PRO A 243 -12.52 -23.19 -6.65
C PRO A 243 -12.39 -23.71 -5.21
N ILE A 244 -13.37 -24.48 -4.75
CA ILE A 244 -13.25 -25.23 -3.49
C ILE A 244 -12.32 -26.42 -3.70
N ALA A 245 -11.34 -26.59 -2.80
CA ALA A 245 -10.39 -27.69 -2.83
C ALA A 245 -11.12 -29.03 -2.67
N THR A 246 -10.76 -30.01 -3.48
CA THR A 246 -11.27 -31.37 -3.37
C THR A 246 -10.28 -32.22 -2.56
N PRO A 247 -10.69 -32.85 -1.45
CA PRO A 247 -9.80 -33.67 -0.65
C PRO A 247 -9.47 -34.98 -1.36
N THR A 248 -8.28 -35.52 -1.11
CA THR A 248 -7.88 -36.86 -1.56
C THR A 248 -8.58 -37.94 -0.75
N THR A 249 -8.83 -37.69 0.55
CA THR A 249 -9.63 -38.55 1.43
C THR A 249 -10.46 -37.71 2.39
N GLY A 250 -11.60 -38.25 2.85
CA GLY A 250 -12.54 -37.53 3.72
C GLY A 250 -13.57 -36.71 2.94
N THR A 251 -14.11 -35.66 3.56
CA THR A 251 -15.19 -34.84 2.99
C THR A 251 -14.94 -33.35 3.22
N ILE A 252 -15.27 -32.51 2.22
CA ILE A 252 -15.25 -31.05 2.35
C ILE A 252 -16.09 -30.63 3.56
N GLY A 253 -15.57 -29.72 4.39
CA GLY A 253 -16.24 -29.27 5.62
C GLY A 253 -16.10 -30.21 6.82
N GLY A 254 -15.51 -31.39 6.64
CA GLY A 254 -15.26 -32.39 7.68
C GLY A 254 -13.77 -32.72 7.81
N ALA A 255 -13.46 -33.78 8.57
CA ALA A 255 -12.10 -34.29 8.62
C ALA A 255 -11.66 -34.78 7.23
N ALA A 256 -10.50 -34.32 6.77
CA ALA A 256 -10.07 -34.52 5.40
C ALA A 256 -8.54 -34.46 5.23
N THR A 257 -8.06 -35.05 4.13
CA THR A 257 -6.67 -34.92 3.69
C THR A 257 -6.64 -34.34 2.28
N TYR A 258 -5.71 -33.41 2.04
CA TYR A 258 -5.50 -32.76 0.75
C TYR A 258 -4.06 -32.94 0.28
N ASP A 259 -3.90 -33.14 -1.03
CA ASP A 259 -2.61 -32.96 -1.71
C ASP A 259 -2.63 -31.58 -2.36
N ALA A 260 -1.76 -30.70 -1.89
CA ALA A 260 -1.65 -29.31 -2.33
C ALA A 260 -0.32 -29.14 -3.07
N VAL A 261 -0.37 -29.30 -4.39
CA VAL A 261 0.80 -29.23 -5.27
C VAL A 261 1.08 -27.77 -5.62
N ILE A 262 2.21 -27.26 -5.14
CA ILE A 262 2.74 -25.95 -5.48
C ILE A 262 3.50 -26.09 -6.80
N GLY A 263 3.04 -25.40 -7.83
CA GLY A 263 3.58 -25.55 -9.18
C GLY A 263 3.56 -24.27 -10.00
N GLN A 264 4.39 -24.24 -11.04
CA GLN A 264 4.42 -23.18 -12.03
C GLN A 264 3.43 -23.49 -13.16
N PHE A 265 2.63 -22.51 -13.56
CA PHE A 265 1.74 -22.61 -14.71
C PHE A 265 1.51 -21.24 -15.35
N THR A 266 0.72 -21.19 -16.42
CA THR A 266 0.40 -19.94 -17.10
C THR A 266 -1.08 -19.60 -16.94
N GLN A 267 -1.38 -18.33 -16.60
CA GLN A 267 -2.73 -17.83 -16.40
C GLN A 267 -2.93 -16.51 -17.13
N ARG A 268 -4.10 -16.32 -17.75
CA ARG A 268 -4.45 -15.04 -18.36
C ARG A 268 -5.04 -14.10 -17.30
N LEU A 269 -4.22 -13.18 -16.78
CA LEU A 269 -4.63 -12.26 -15.70
C LEU A 269 -5.45 -11.07 -16.19
N HIS A 270 -5.45 -10.78 -17.49
CA HIS A 270 -6.29 -9.77 -18.14
C HIS A 270 -6.51 -10.13 -19.61
N ARG A 271 -7.65 -9.79 -20.20
CA ARG A 271 -7.96 -10.08 -21.62
C ARG A 271 -6.90 -9.53 -22.58
N ASP A 272 -6.50 -8.28 -22.33
CA ASP A 272 -5.60 -7.51 -23.20
C ASP A 272 -4.11 -7.68 -22.83
N LEU A 273 -3.79 -8.52 -21.83
CA LEU A 273 -2.43 -8.89 -21.45
C LEU A 273 -2.10 -10.27 -22.05
N PRO A 274 -0.86 -10.50 -22.53
CA PRO A 274 -0.40 -11.85 -22.83
C PRO A 274 -0.51 -12.78 -21.61
N ILE A 275 -0.41 -14.08 -21.84
CA ILE A 275 -0.53 -15.05 -20.74
C ILE A 275 0.68 -14.91 -19.79
N THR A 276 0.42 -14.90 -18.48
CA THR A 276 1.43 -14.65 -17.45
C THR A 276 1.85 -15.96 -16.81
N THR A 277 3.14 -16.19 -16.66
CA THR A 277 3.67 -17.26 -15.80
C THR A 277 3.48 -16.88 -14.34
N VAL A 278 2.86 -17.77 -13.57
CA VAL A 278 2.58 -17.61 -12.13
C VAL A 278 2.90 -18.92 -11.40
N TRP A 279 3.05 -18.83 -10.09
CA TRP A 279 3.03 -19.99 -9.20
C TRP A 279 1.69 -20.04 -8.48
N GLY A 280 1.32 -21.23 -8.01
CA GLY A 280 0.10 -21.39 -7.24
C GLY A 280 -0.12 -22.84 -6.83
N VAL A 281 -1.22 -23.06 -6.11
CA VAL A 281 -1.56 -24.38 -5.58
C VAL A 281 -2.59 -25.05 -6.50
N ASN A 282 -2.32 -26.31 -6.84
CA ASN A 282 -3.14 -27.14 -7.72
C ASN A 282 -3.47 -26.47 -9.06
N GLY A 283 -2.52 -25.72 -9.62
CA GLY A 283 -2.62 -25.10 -10.95
C GLY A 283 -3.59 -23.92 -11.01
N THR A 284 -3.86 -23.26 -9.88
CA THR A 284 -4.75 -22.09 -9.81
C THR A 284 -4.12 -20.94 -9.03
N TYR A 285 -4.41 -19.71 -9.44
CA TYR A 285 -4.01 -18.49 -8.75
C TYR A 285 -5.23 -17.54 -8.64
N PRO A 286 -5.74 -17.26 -7.42
CA PRO A 286 -5.31 -17.82 -6.13
C PRO A 286 -5.48 -19.34 -6.07
N GLY A 287 -4.79 -19.98 -5.13
CA GLY A 287 -4.97 -21.40 -4.86
C GLY A 287 -6.41 -21.74 -4.44
N PRO A 288 -6.81 -23.03 -4.51
CA PRO A 288 -8.16 -23.44 -4.17
C PRO A 288 -8.49 -23.15 -2.70
N THR A 289 -9.75 -22.82 -2.43
CA THR A 289 -10.25 -22.55 -1.08
C THR A 289 -10.44 -23.87 -0.33
N ILE A 290 -9.75 -24.05 0.79
CA ILE A 290 -9.99 -25.19 1.68
C ILE A 290 -11.10 -24.79 2.66
N GLU A 291 -12.16 -25.61 2.77
CA GLU A 291 -13.26 -25.38 3.71
C GLU A 291 -13.34 -26.52 4.73
N THR A 292 -13.45 -26.17 6.01
CA THR A 292 -13.60 -27.10 7.12
C THR A 292 -14.61 -26.57 8.14
N SER A 293 -15.03 -27.42 9.08
CA SER A 293 -15.79 -27.01 10.25
C SER A 293 -14.90 -26.99 11.49
N ALA A 294 -15.21 -26.13 12.46
CA ALA A 294 -14.49 -26.06 13.73
C ALA A 294 -14.39 -27.45 14.39
N GLY A 295 -13.18 -27.82 14.84
CA GLY A 295 -12.83 -29.09 15.45
C GLY A 295 -12.67 -30.27 14.48
N GLN A 296 -12.81 -30.06 13.17
CA GLN A 296 -12.56 -31.09 12.17
C GLN A 296 -11.10 -31.05 11.69
N PRO A 297 -10.27 -32.07 12.00
CA PRO A 297 -8.86 -32.04 11.63
C PRO A 297 -8.65 -32.15 10.12
N VAL A 298 -7.78 -31.32 9.58
CA VAL A 298 -7.40 -31.33 8.15
C VAL A 298 -5.91 -31.59 8.02
N ASN A 299 -5.54 -32.62 7.27
CA ASN A 299 -4.15 -32.86 6.90
C ASN A 299 -3.89 -32.32 5.50
N VAL A 300 -2.79 -31.61 5.30
CA VAL A 300 -2.39 -31.11 3.97
C VAL A 300 -0.96 -31.54 3.69
N HIS A 301 -0.77 -32.23 2.57
CA HIS A 301 0.54 -32.50 2.01
C HIS A 301 0.89 -31.34 1.07
N TRP A 302 1.71 -30.41 1.53
CA TRP A 302 2.25 -29.30 0.74
C TRP A 302 3.42 -29.81 -0.09
N ILE A 303 3.20 -30.02 -1.38
CA ILE A 303 4.15 -30.65 -2.30
C ILE A 303 4.79 -29.55 -3.15
N ASN A 304 6.10 -29.32 -3.00
CA ASN A 304 6.83 -28.40 -3.86
C ASN A 304 7.17 -29.13 -5.18
N ASP A 305 6.37 -28.91 -6.23
CA ASP A 305 6.63 -29.42 -7.59
C ASP A 305 6.90 -28.26 -8.57
N LEU A 306 7.61 -27.22 -8.11
CA LEU A 306 8.02 -26.12 -8.96
C LEU A 306 8.97 -26.63 -10.06
N ARG A 307 8.50 -26.53 -11.31
CA ARG A 307 9.22 -26.95 -12.51
C ARG A 307 9.48 -25.79 -13.45
N ASP A 308 10.60 -25.84 -14.15
CA ASP A 308 10.94 -24.92 -15.23
C ASP A 308 10.10 -25.20 -16.49
N GLU A 309 10.29 -24.39 -17.52
CA GLU A 309 9.56 -24.51 -18.80
C GLU A 309 9.90 -25.81 -19.55
N GLN A 310 11.00 -26.47 -19.18
CA GLN A 310 11.44 -27.75 -19.72
C GLN A 310 10.94 -28.94 -18.90
N GLY A 311 10.22 -28.70 -17.81
CA GLY A 311 9.64 -29.71 -16.92
C GLY A 311 10.61 -30.25 -15.86
N ASN A 312 11.81 -29.69 -15.73
CA ASN A 312 12.75 -30.08 -14.68
C ASN A 312 12.42 -29.35 -13.38
N LEU A 313 12.75 -29.95 -12.24
CA LEU A 313 12.64 -29.28 -10.95
C LEU A 313 13.48 -28.01 -10.93
N ARG A 314 12.88 -26.86 -10.60
CA ARG A 314 13.59 -25.58 -10.60
C ARG A 314 14.71 -25.60 -9.57
N GLN A 315 15.91 -25.23 -9.99
CA GLN A 315 17.05 -25.07 -9.09
C GLN A 315 17.21 -23.61 -8.62
N HIS A 316 16.71 -22.67 -9.42
CA HIS A 316 16.81 -21.23 -9.19
C HIS A 316 15.43 -20.58 -9.22
N HIS A 317 15.24 -19.63 -8.32
CA HIS A 317 14.02 -18.84 -8.18
C HIS A 317 13.67 -18.11 -9.50
N TYR A 318 12.38 -17.81 -9.71
CA TYR A 318 11.92 -17.15 -10.94
C TYR A 318 12.40 -15.70 -11.04
N PHE A 319 12.31 -14.95 -9.93
CA PHE A 319 12.90 -13.62 -9.76
C PHE A 319 14.31 -13.69 -9.21
N PRO A 320 15.14 -12.66 -9.46
CA PRO A 320 16.39 -12.48 -8.74
C PRO A 320 16.21 -12.53 -7.23
N VAL A 321 17.08 -13.29 -6.55
CA VAL A 321 17.10 -13.40 -5.09
C VAL A 321 18.28 -12.60 -4.56
N ASP A 322 18.02 -11.77 -3.56
CA ASP A 322 19.06 -11.02 -2.88
C ASP A 322 19.76 -11.92 -1.86
N LEU A 323 21.02 -12.23 -2.13
CA LEU A 323 21.82 -13.17 -1.33
C LEU A 323 22.34 -12.57 -0.03
N CYS A 324 22.12 -11.27 0.23
CA CYS A 324 22.44 -10.64 1.51
C CYS A 324 21.41 -10.98 2.60
N LEU A 325 20.17 -11.30 2.23
CA LEU A 325 19.07 -11.48 3.16
C LEU A 325 19.22 -12.77 3.95
N ASP A 326 18.58 -12.81 5.12
CA ASP A 326 18.58 -14.01 5.95
C ASP A 326 17.81 -15.14 5.28
N GLY A 327 18.38 -16.34 5.29
CA GLY A 327 17.96 -17.45 4.40
C GLY A 327 18.78 -17.53 3.12
N PRO A 328 18.60 -16.63 2.12
CA PRO A 328 19.41 -16.63 0.90
C PRO A 328 20.92 -16.55 1.11
N ASN A 329 21.38 -15.90 2.18
CA ASN A 329 22.79 -15.86 2.59
C ASN A 329 23.44 -17.26 2.74
N THR A 330 22.63 -18.29 3.04
CA THR A 330 23.06 -19.67 3.22
C THR A 330 22.52 -20.58 2.11
N ALA A 331 21.26 -20.41 1.73
CA ALA A 331 20.56 -21.26 0.78
C ALA A 331 20.73 -20.85 -0.69
N GLY A 332 21.33 -19.69 -0.98
CA GLY A 332 21.42 -19.14 -2.32
C GLY A 332 20.06 -18.74 -2.88
N ASP A 333 19.90 -18.85 -4.19
CA ASP A 333 18.68 -18.51 -4.93
C ASP A 333 17.72 -19.71 -5.13
N ALA A 334 17.80 -20.71 -4.25
CA ALA A 334 16.99 -21.92 -4.36
C ALA A 334 15.48 -21.65 -4.21
N CYS A 335 14.64 -22.37 -4.97
CA CYS A 335 13.17 -22.32 -4.90
C CYS A 335 12.60 -23.02 -3.65
N ARG A 336 12.96 -22.53 -2.47
CA ARG A 336 12.45 -23.03 -1.19
C ARG A 336 11.00 -22.60 -1.00
N THR A 337 10.22 -23.46 -0.35
CA THR A 337 8.85 -23.13 0.05
C THR A 337 8.56 -23.67 1.44
N THR A 338 7.73 -22.96 2.21
CA THR A 338 7.01 -23.49 3.37
C THR A 338 5.69 -22.73 3.49
N ILE A 339 4.61 -23.40 3.89
CA ILE A 339 3.28 -22.81 3.84
C ILE A 339 2.77 -22.48 5.23
N HIS A 340 2.61 -21.19 5.51
CA HIS A 340 1.93 -20.72 6.71
C HIS A 340 0.42 -20.71 6.48
N LEU A 341 -0.34 -21.23 7.46
CA LEU A 341 -1.79 -21.05 7.52
C LEU A 341 -2.11 -19.87 8.46
N HIS A 342 -2.17 -18.67 7.88
CA HIS A 342 -2.34 -17.42 8.61
C HIS A 342 -3.60 -17.39 9.45
N GLY A 343 -3.38 -17.22 10.76
CA GLY A 343 -4.41 -17.15 11.78
C GLY A 343 -4.76 -18.49 12.40
N ALA A 344 -4.09 -19.58 12.02
CA ALA A 344 -4.31 -20.90 12.60
C ALA A 344 -3.80 -21.01 14.03
N HIS A 345 -4.57 -21.71 14.85
CA HIS A 345 -4.17 -22.20 16.15
C HIS A 345 -3.67 -23.64 15.99
N VAL A 346 -2.36 -23.78 15.76
CA VAL A 346 -1.75 -25.02 15.30
C VAL A 346 -0.42 -25.29 16.03
N ASP A 347 -0.02 -26.56 16.05
CA ASP A 347 1.30 -27.00 16.51
C ASP A 347 2.41 -26.37 15.65
N PRO A 348 3.55 -25.96 16.22
CA PRO A 348 4.60 -25.26 15.48
C PRO A 348 5.16 -26.10 14.30
N SER A 349 5.12 -27.43 14.39
CA SER A 349 5.57 -28.30 13.29
C SER A 349 4.68 -28.23 12.03
N SER A 350 3.48 -27.67 12.17
CA SER A 350 2.50 -27.49 11.08
C SER A 350 2.13 -26.01 10.87
N ASP A 351 2.89 -25.09 11.48
CA ASP A 351 2.63 -23.65 11.40
C ASP A 351 3.29 -23.00 10.18
N GLY A 352 4.34 -23.61 9.61
CA GLY A 352 5.10 -23.04 8.50
C GLY A 352 6.26 -22.18 8.98
N ASP A 353 7.11 -22.75 9.85
CA ASP A 353 8.34 -22.12 10.33
C ASP A 353 9.22 -21.67 9.13
N PRO A 354 9.57 -20.37 9.03
CA PRO A 354 10.32 -19.80 7.93
C PRO A 354 11.62 -20.50 7.55
N GLU A 355 12.30 -21.13 8.50
CA GLU A 355 13.55 -21.87 8.25
C GLU A 355 13.31 -23.31 7.80
N ASN A 356 12.19 -23.90 8.21
CA ASN A 356 11.82 -25.28 7.87
C ASN A 356 11.21 -25.33 6.46
N THR A 357 12.07 -25.19 5.45
CA THR A 357 11.66 -25.13 4.06
C THR A 357 11.98 -26.42 3.29
N VAL A 358 11.25 -26.64 2.19
CA VAL A 358 11.48 -27.77 1.27
C VAL A 358 11.84 -27.29 -0.13
N LEU A 359 12.76 -28.01 -0.77
CA LEU A 359 13.16 -27.80 -2.15
C LEU A 359 12.18 -28.48 -3.13
N PRO A 360 12.20 -28.10 -4.43
CA PRO A 360 11.38 -28.76 -5.43
C PRO A 360 11.66 -30.26 -5.50
N GLY A 361 10.59 -31.06 -5.58
CA GLY A 361 10.60 -32.52 -5.50
C GLY A 361 10.37 -33.07 -4.08
N SER A 362 10.25 -32.21 -3.07
CA SER A 362 9.98 -32.59 -1.67
C SER A 362 8.60 -32.08 -1.19
N GLN A 363 8.19 -32.49 0.01
CA GLN A 363 6.90 -32.08 0.59
C GLN A 363 6.97 -31.90 2.10
N GLN A 364 6.01 -31.15 2.65
CA GLN A 364 5.73 -31.04 4.08
C GLN A 364 4.31 -31.54 4.39
N ASN A 365 4.14 -32.22 5.51
CA ASN A 365 2.84 -32.77 5.92
C ASN A 365 2.37 -32.03 7.16
N PHE A 366 1.35 -31.17 6.99
CA PHE A 366 0.84 -30.35 8.09
C PHE A 366 -0.52 -30.86 8.54
N THR A 367 -0.75 -30.83 9.85
CA THR A 367 -2.03 -31.20 10.47
C THR A 367 -2.62 -29.99 11.15
N TYR A 368 -3.77 -29.53 10.63
CA TYR A 368 -4.53 -28.41 11.16
C TYR A 368 -5.68 -28.94 12.04
N PRO A 369 -5.65 -28.71 13.37
CA PRO A 369 -6.69 -29.19 14.28
C PRO A 369 -8.03 -28.48 14.09
N ASN A 370 -8.00 -27.22 13.63
CA ASN A 370 -9.15 -26.34 13.47
C ASN A 370 -9.96 -26.13 14.75
N GLY A 371 -9.31 -26.19 15.92
CA GLY A 371 -9.93 -26.04 17.24
C GLY A 371 -10.32 -24.60 17.61
N GLN A 372 -10.44 -23.71 16.64
CA GLN A 372 -10.72 -22.27 16.82
C GLN A 372 -12.09 -21.85 16.26
N LEU A 373 -12.44 -20.59 16.47
CA LEU A 373 -13.69 -20.01 16.00
C LEU A 373 -13.78 -19.99 14.45
N ALA A 374 -15.01 -20.03 13.92
CA ALA A 374 -15.24 -19.78 12.51
C ALA A 374 -14.67 -18.43 12.07
N THR A 375 -13.81 -18.46 11.05
CA THR A 375 -13.16 -17.28 10.49
C THR A 375 -12.61 -17.55 9.08
N THR A 376 -12.22 -16.47 8.39
CA THR A 376 -11.47 -16.52 7.14
C THR A 376 -9.97 -16.48 7.46
N LEU A 377 -9.33 -17.63 7.32
CA LEU A 377 -7.89 -17.77 7.25
C LEU A 377 -7.47 -17.70 5.78
N TRP A 378 -6.17 -17.62 5.56
CA TRP A 378 -5.57 -17.76 4.25
C TRP A 378 -4.23 -18.45 4.42
N TYR A 379 -3.84 -19.26 3.44
CA TYR A 379 -2.52 -19.87 3.40
C TYR A 379 -1.65 -19.12 2.40
N HIS A 380 -0.36 -19.00 2.70
CA HIS A 380 0.62 -18.40 1.82
C HIS A 380 2.01 -18.97 2.11
N ASP A 381 2.94 -18.75 1.19
CA ASP A 381 4.33 -19.10 1.45
C ASP A 381 4.95 -18.21 2.55
N HIS A 382 5.90 -18.76 3.29
CA HIS A 382 6.58 -18.10 4.41
C HIS A 382 8.09 -18.45 4.45
N ALA A 383 8.71 -18.76 3.32
CA ALA A 383 10.11 -19.17 3.29
C ALA A 383 11.06 -17.98 3.54
N ILE A 384 11.87 -18.05 4.60
CA ILE A 384 12.71 -16.94 5.09
C ILE A 384 13.55 -16.29 3.99
N GLY A 385 13.44 -14.96 3.89
CA GLY A 385 14.18 -14.10 2.95
C GLY A 385 13.67 -14.10 1.51
N ILE A 386 12.66 -14.92 1.19
CA ILE A 386 12.02 -14.98 -0.14
C ILE A 386 10.48 -15.03 -0.06
N THR A 387 9.87 -14.79 1.11
CA THR A 387 8.41 -14.79 1.27
C THR A 387 7.77 -13.82 0.29
N ARG A 388 8.33 -12.59 0.16
CA ARG A 388 7.83 -11.56 -0.76
C ARG A 388 7.77 -12.07 -2.20
N LEU A 389 8.75 -12.86 -2.62
CA LEU A 389 8.88 -13.34 -4.00
C LEU A 389 7.90 -14.48 -4.29
N ASN A 390 7.79 -15.44 -3.35
CA ASN A 390 6.91 -16.60 -3.47
C ASN A 390 5.43 -16.20 -3.45
N VAL A 391 5.04 -15.29 -2.56
CA VAL A 391 3.69 -14.71 -2.51
C VAL A 391 3.43 -13.86 -3.75
N TYR A 392 4.41 -13.09 -4.23
CA TYR A 392 4.27 -12.29 -5.45
C TYR A 392 4.00 -13.16 -6.69
N MET A 393 4.68 -14.31 -6.81
CA MET A 393 4.44 -15.29 -7.87
C MET A 393 3.03 -15.91 -7.83
N GLY A 394 2.38 -15.96 -6.66
CA GLY A 394 0.97 -16.35 -6.52
C GLY A 394 0.68 -17.48 -5.54
N ILE A 395 1.64 -17.90 -4.70
CA ILE A 395 1.43 -18.91 -3.65
C ILE A 395 0.62 -18.29 -2.49
N ALA A 396 -0.69 -18.19 -2.70
CA ALA A 396 -1.65 -17.74 -1.71
C ALA A 396 -3.06 -18.28 -2.01
N GLY A 397 -3.86 -18.58 -0.98
CA GLY A 397 -5.24 -19.03 -1.15
C GLY A 397 -6.04 -19.00 0.15
N PHE A 398 -7.35 -19.24 0.05
CA PHE A 398 -8.24 -19.15 1.20
C PHE A 398 -8.33 -20.45 2.00
N TYR A 399 -8.54 -20.29 3.30
CA TYR A 399 -8.92 -21.38 4.20
C TYR A 399 -10.06 -20.90 5.09
N MET A 400 -11.23 -21.55 5.03
CA MET A 400 -12.41 -21.11 5.76
C MET A 400 -12.82 -22.13 6.81
N ILE A 401 -12.86 -21.69 8.07
CA ILE A 401 -13.45 -22.47 9.17
C ILE A 401 -14.89 -22.03 9.32
N ARG A 402 -15.82 -22.98 9.27
CA ARG A 402 -17.25 -22.80 9.51
C ARG A 402 -17.63 -23.31 10.90
N ASP A 403 -18.71 -22.80 11.48
CA ASP A 403 -19.26 -23.38 12.71
C ASP A 403 -20.79 -23.27 12.80
N ALA A 404 -21.38 -23.98 13.77
CA ALA A 404 -22.82 -24.02 13.96
C ALA A 404 -23.42 -22.66 14.38
N VAL A 405 -22.66 -21.79 15.04
CA VAL A 405 -23.12 -20.46 15.46
C VAL A 405 -23.27 -19.57 14.24
N GLU A 406 -22.24 -19.48 13.40
CA GLU A 406 -22.26 -18.74 12.15
C GLU A 406 -23.36 -19.26 11.21
N ASN A 407 -23.49 -20.58 11.05
CA ASN A 407 -24.48 -21.18 10.16
C ASN A 407 -25.93 -20.94 10.59
N ALA A 408 -26.16 -20.66 11.88
CA ALA A 408 -27.48 -20.31 12.39
C ALA A 408 -27.85 -18.83 12.14
N LEU A 409 -26.87 -17.97 11.80
CA LEU A 409 -27.11 -16.59 11.43
C LEU A 409 -27.64 -16.51 10.00
N ALA A 410 -28.63 -15.65 9.76
CA ALA A 410 -29.16 -15.34 8.42
C ALA A 410 -28.20 -14.42 7.62
N LEU A 411 -26.94 -14.82 7.50
CA LEU A 411 -25.93 -14.13 6.71
C LEU A 411 -26.00 -14.58 5.23
N PRO A 412 -25.62 -13.70 4.27
CA PRO A 412 -25.50 -14.11 2.87
C PRO A 412 -24.51 -15.28 2.72
N ARG A 413 -24.90 -16.29 1.92
CA ARG A 413 -24.21 -17.57 1.74
C ARG A 413 -24.32 -18.09 0.32
N GLY A 414 -23.55 -19.12 -0.02
CA GLY A 414 -23.56 -19.72 -1.37
C GLY A 414 -23.12 -18.70 -2.40
N GLU A 415 -23.91 -18.47 -3.46
CA GLU A 415 -23.59 -17.48 -4.50
C GLU A 415 -23.50 -16.02 -4.00
N TYR A 416 -23.94 -15.74 -2.76
CA TYR A 416 -23.87 -14.41 -2.14
C TYR A 416 -22.71 -14.25 -1.15
N GLU A 417 -21.87 -15.27 -0.97
CA GLU A 417 -20.63 -15.20 -0.18
C GLU A 417 -19.44 -15.31 -1.13
N ILE A 418 -18.68 -14.22 -1.24
CA ILE A 418 -17.65 -14.06 -2.28
C ILE A 418 -16.31 -13.76 -1.60
N PRO A 419 -15.30 -14.64 -1.73
CA PRO A 419 -13.94 -14.33 -1.30
C PRO A 419 -13.29 -13.32 -2.24
N LEU A 420 -12.55 -12.36 -1.68
CA LEU A 420 -11.79 -11.34 -2.41
C LEU A 420 -10.35 -11.28 -1.88
N LEU A 421 -9.43 -11.97 -2.56
CA LEU A 421 -7.99 -11.82 -2.31
C LEU A 421 -7.49 -10.64 -3.14
N ILE A 422 -7.15 -9.55 -2.45
CA ILE A 422 -6.73 -8.29 -3.07
C ILE A 422 -5.21 -8.22 -3.05
N GLN A 423 -4.62 -8.00 -4.22
CA GLN A 423 -3.17 -7.91 -4.41
C GLN A 423 -2.85 -6.83 -5.43
N ASP A 424 -1.69 -6.20 -5.34
CA ASP A 424 -1.14 -5.38 -6.41
C ASP A 424 0.02 -6.06 -7.14
N ARG A 425 0.08 -5.88 -8.46
CA ARG A 425 1.14 -6.40 -9.33
C ARG A 425 1.53 -5.35 -10.36
N SER A 426 2.68 -5.57 -10.99
CA SER A 426 3.09 -4.88 -12.21
C SER A 426 3.47 -5.89 -13.28
N PHE A 427 3.40 -5.47 -14.54
CA PHE A 427 3.63 -6.34 -15.69
C PHE A 427 4.60 -5.71 -16.68
N HIS A 428 5.43 -6.54 -17.29
CA HIS A 428 6.11 -6.19 -18.52
C HIS A 428 5.13 -6.23 -19.72
N ASN A 429 5.50 -5.60 -20.83
CA ASN A 429 4.67 -5.53 -22.04
C ASN A 429 4.34 -6.91 -22.64
N ASP A 430 5.20 -7.91 -22.38
CA ASP A 430 5.07 -9.31 -22.80
C ASP A 430 4.18 -10.14 -21.86
N GLY A 431 3.61 -9.53 -20.81
CA GLY A 431 2.71 -10.18 -19.86
C GLY A 431 3.39 -10.85 -18.69
N THR A 432 4.73 -10.90 -18.63
CA THR A 432 5.45 -11.43 -17.46
C THR A 432 5.30 -10.50 -16.26
N LEU A 433 5.33 -11.08 -15.06
CA LEU A 433 5.30 -10.33 -13.81
C LEU A 433 6.57 -9.47 -13.70
N LYS A 434 6.40 -8.20 -13.33
CA LYS A 434 7.49 -7.27 -13.04
C LYS A 434 7.66 -7.17 -11.53
N TYR A 435 8.87 -7.43 -11.05
CA TYR A 435 9.32 -7.21 -9.67
C TYR A 435 10.73 -6.58 -9.73
N GLN A 436 11.17 -5.90 -8.68
CA GLN A 436 12.50 -5.28 -8.62
C GLN A 436 13.61 -6.35 -8.54
N ASP A 437 14.76 -6.10 -9.17
CA ASP A 437 15.87 -7.07 -9.26
C ASP A 437 16.66 -7.23 -7.95
N GLY A 438 16.49 -6.33 -6.98
CA GLY A 438 17.11 -6.38 -5.66
C GLY A 438 16.09 -6.10 -4.57
N TRP A 439 16.47 -6.31 -3.30
CA TRP A 439 15.59 -5.91 -2.22
C TRP A 439 15.42 -4.38 -2.18
N GLU A 440 14.17 -3.94 -2.03
CA GLU A 440 13.79 -2.56 -1.79
C GLU A 440 12.85 -2.54 -0.58
N ASP A 441 12.80 -1.40 0.11
CA ASP A 441 12.01 -1.20 1.33
C ASP A 441 10.52 -1.53 1.15
N HIS A 442 9.96 -1.28 -0.05
CA HIS A 442 8.58 -1.58 -0.38
C HIS A 442 8.44 -1.99 -1.85
N PHE A 443 7.39 -2.74 -2.16
CA PHE A 443 6.89 -2.90 -3.52
C PHE A 443 5.48 -2.32 -3.65
N PHE A 444 5.27 -1.50 -4.67
CA PHE A 444 3.98 -0.90 -4.98
C PHE A 444 3.62 -1.12 -6.45
N GLY A 445 2.80 -2.14 -6.70
CA GLY A 445 2.28 -2.46 -8.02
C GLY A 445 1.35 -1.37 -8.56
N ASP A 446 1.33 -1.24 -9.88
CA ASP A 446 0.52 -0.27 -10.64
C ASP A 446 -0.81 -0.84 -11.16
N THR A 447 -1.07 -2.13 -10.90
CA THR A 447 -2.34 -2.79 -11.24
C THR A 447 -2.93 -3.52 -10.05
N ALA A 448 -4.26 -3.41 -9.87
CA ALA A 448 -4.97 -4.11 -8.80
C ALA A 448 -5.48 -5.43 -9.33
N LEU A 449 -5.22 -6.51 -8.60
CA LEU A 449 -5.75 -7.82 -8.83
C LEU A 449 -6.74 -8.17 -7.72
N VAL A 450 -7.88 -8.73 -8.11
CA VAL A 450 -8.80 -9.40 -7.19
C VAL A 450 -9.01 -10.81 -7.69
N ASN A 451 -8.71 -11.79 -6.85
CA ASN A 451 -8.71 -13.21 -7.20
C ASN A 451 -7.91 -13.50 -8.50
N GLY A 452 -6.74 -12.90 -8.67
CA GLY A 452 -5.87 -13.20 -9.82
C GLY A 452 -6.35 -12.61 -11.17
N LYS A 453 -7.31 -11.69 -11.17
CA LYS A 453 -7.70 -10.89 -12.35
C LYS A 453 -7.46 -9.41 -12.13
N VAL A 454 -6.93 -8.73 -13.15
CA VAL A 454 -6.69 -7.28 -13.15
C VAL A 454 -8.02 -6.52 -13.27
N TRP A 455 -8.29 -5.62 -12.31
CA TRP A 455 -9.49 -4.77 -12.22
C TRP A 455 -10.78 -5.46 -12.67
N PRO A 456 -11.22 -6.55 -12.02
CA PRO A 456 -12.36 -7.31 -12.51
C PRO A 456 -13.68 -6.57 -12.28
N TYR A 457 -14.73 -7.02 -12.97
CA TYR A 457 -16.11 -6.67 -12.62
C TYR A 457 -16.87 -7.88 -12.03
N LEU A 458 -17.85 -7.61 -11.17
CA LEU A 458 -18.79 -8.60 -10.65
C LEU A 458 -20.23 -8.13 -10.91
N ASN A 459 -21.01 -8.95 -11.60
CA ASN A 459 -22.45 -8.74 -11.73
C ASN A 459 -23.12 -9.12 -10.41
N VAL A 460 -23.79 -8.17 -9.76
CA VAL A 460 -24.48 -8.38 -8.48
C VAL A 460 -25.98 -8.27 -8.65
N LYS A 461 -26.75 -9.14 -7.99
CA LYS A 461 -28.20 -9.02 -7.89
C LYS A 461 -28.57 -7.92 -6.88
N ARG A 462 -29.79 -7.40 -6.93
CA ARG A 462 -30.33 -6.44 -5.97
C ARG A 462 -30.61 -7.12 -4.62
N GLY A 463 -29.60 -7.20 -3.79
CA GLY A 463 -29.64 -7.78 -2.45
C GLY A 463 -28.29 -7.67 -1.74
N LYS A 464 -28.17 -8.36 -0.61
CA LYS A 464 -26.97 -8.38 0.22
C LYS A 464 -25.97 -9.42 -0.25
N TYR A 465 -24.70 -9.02 -0.28
CA TYR A 465 -23.55 -9.90 -0.53
C TYR A 465 -22.60 -9.82 0.65
N ARG A 466 -22.07 -10.97 1.05
CA ARG A 466 -20.99 -11.10 2.02
C ARG A 466 -19.67 -11.20 1.26
N PHE A 467 -18.71 -10.34 1.56
CA PHE A 467 -17.38 -10.36 0.97
C PHE A 467 -16.34 -10.71 2.03
N ARG A 468 -15.62 -11.81 1.83
CA ARG A 468 -14.49 -12.23 2.68
C ARG A 468 -13.19 -11.67 2.10
N MET A 469 -12.78 -10.50 2.55
CA MET A 469 -11.63 -9.78 2.00
C MET A 469 -10.35 -10.17 2.73
N VAL A 470 -9.28 -10.40 1.97
CA VAL A 470 -7.89 -10.57 2.45
C VAL A 470 -7.04 -9.55 1.70
N ASN A 471 -6.22 -8.78 2.42
CA ASN A 471 -5.13 -8.06 1.80
C ASN A 471 -3.89 -8.98 1.72
N GLY A 472 -3.66 -9.56 0.55
CA GLY A 472 -2.52 -10.44 0.26
C GLY A 472 -1.42 -9.74 -0.54
N SER A 473 -1.38 -8.41 -0.52
CA SER A 473 -0.32 -7.61 -1.17
C SER A 473 0.99 -7.71 -0.40
N THR A 474 2.12 -7.45 -1.05
CA THR A 474 3.42 -7.51 -0.40
C THR A 474 3.58 -6.36 0.61
N SER A 475 3.34 -5.11 0.19
CA SER A 475 3.45 -3.94 1.09
C SER A 475 2.24 -2.99 1.06
N ARG A 476 1.34 -3.10 0.08
CA ARG A 476 0.28 -2.09 -0.10
C ARG A 476 -0.81 -2.18 0.96
N THR A 477 -1.06 -1.06 1.64
CA THR A 477 -2.26 -0.83 2.45
C THR A 477 -3.38 -0.26 1.58
N TYR A 478 -4.63 -0.66 1.83
CA TYR A 478 -5.81 -0.12 1.14
C TYR A 478 -6.76 0.55 2.12
N THR A 479 -7.36 1.67 1.71
CA THR A 479 -8.54 2.26 2.38
C THR A 479 -9.71 2.20 1.42
N LEU A 480 -10.53 1.17 1.58
CA LEU A 480 -11.57 0.74 0.66
C LEU A 480 -12.91 1.41 0.94
N SER A 481 -13.59 1.88 -0.10
CA SER A 481 -14.94 2.47 -0.04
C SER A 481 -15.72 2.21 -1.33
N LEU A 482 -17.04 2.45 -1.31
CA LEU A 482 -17.90 2.30 -2.49
C LEU A 482 -18.12 3.66 -3.16
N SER A 483 -17.89 3.77 -4.46
CA SER A 483 -17.86 5.04 -5.19
C SER A 483 -19.19 5.80 -5.24
N ASN A 484 -20.30 5.14 -4.96
CA ASN A 484 -21.62 5.76 -4.89
C ASN A 484 -21.99 6.22 -3.47
N GLY A 485 -21.08 6.08 -2.50
CA GLY A 485 -21.26 6.53 -1.12
C GLY A 485 -22.19 5.67 -0.27
N ILE A 486 -22.58 4.47 -0.72
CA ILE A 486 -23.29 3.54 0.16
C ILE A 486 -22.31 2.96 1.17
N GLY A 487 -22.70 2.94 2.45
CA GLY A 487 -21.96 2.23 3.49
C GLY A 487 -22.14 0.70 3.39
N PHE A 488 -21.37 -0.02 4.19
CA PHE A 488 -21.41 -1.48 4.33
C PHE A 488 -21.26 -1.87 5.80
N TYR A 489 -21.67 -3.09 6.14
CA TYR A 489 -21.54 -3.59 7.50
C TYR A 489 -20.34 -4.51 7.63
N GLN A 490 -19.36 -4.18 8.45
CA GLN A 490 -18.36 -5.17 8.87
C GLN A 490 -18.99 -6.11 9.90
N ILE A 491 -18.88 -7.41 9.65
CA ILE A 491 -19.42 -8.46 10.51
C ILE A 491 -18.34 -9.35 11.12
N GLY A 492 -17.10 -9.29 10.61
CA GLY A 492 -15.96 -10.04 11.15
C GLY A 492 -14.61 -9.38 10.87
N SER A 493 -13.62 -9.76 11.68
CA SER A 493 -12.19 -9.42 11.59
C SER A 493 -11.36 -10.71 11.43
N ASP A 494 -10.03 -10.62 11.53
CA ASP A 494 -9.10 -11.75 11.35
C ASP A 494 -9.51 -13.03 12.10
N GLY A 495 -9.91 -12.90 13.37
CA GLY A 495 -10.27 -14.00 14.26
C GLY A 495 -11.76 -14.36 14.27
N GLY A 496 -12.55 -13.86 13.33
CA GLY A 496 -13.94 -14.25 13.12
C GLY A 496 -14.96 -13.13 13.36
N LEU A 497 -16.21 -13.51 13.65
CA LEU A 497 -17.33 -12.56 13.80
C LEU A 497 -17.10 -11.54 14.93
N LEU A 498 -17.47 -10.28 14.66
CA LEU A 498 -17.61 -9.22 15.65
C LEU A 498 -18.82 -9.49 16.57
N ALA A 499 -19.00 -8.68 17.61
CA ALA A 499 -20.16 -8.80 18.50
C ALA A 499 -21.50 -8.49 17.81
N ALA A 500 -21.48 -7.48 16.93
CA ALA A 500 -22.60 -7.01 16.13
C ALA A 500 -22.06 -6.42 14.82
N PRO A 501 -22.89 -6.30 13.77
CA PRO A 501 -22.49 -5.61 12.56
C PRO A 501 -22.15 -4.14 12.83
N VAL A 502 -21.02 -3.67 12.31
CA VAL A 502 -20.56 -2.28 12.43
C VAL A 502 -20.75 -1.60 11.08
N LEU A 503 -21.55 -0.54 11.02
CA LEU A 503 -21.72 0.26 9.80
C LEU A 503 -20.45 1.08 9.53
N MET A 504 -19.93 0.96 8.31
CA MET A 504 -18.70 1.59 7.86
C MET A 504 -18.92 2.27 6.50
N ASP A 505 -18.32 3.45 6.31
CA ASP A 505 -18.27 4.13 5.00
C ASP A 505 -16.99 3.78 4.22
N ASN A 506 -15.93 3.44 4.97
CA ASN A 506 -14.66 2.97 4.45
C ASN A 506 -14.02 2.02 5.45
N ILE A 507 -13.03 1.25 4.99
CA ILE A 507 -12.21 0.40 5.86
C ILE A 507 -10.76 0.38 5.39
N THR A 508 -9.83 0.49 6.32
CA THR A 508 -8.40 0.34 6.05
C THR A 508 -7.95 -1.08 6.35
N MET A 509 -7.25 -1.70 5.39
CA MET A 509 -6.70 -3.06 5.49
C MET A 509 -5.23 -3.03 5.10
N ALA A 510 -4.36 -3.36 6.05
CA ALA A 510 -2.94 -3.60 5.81
C ALA A 510 -2.69 -5.06 5.40
N PRO A 511 -1.51 -5.38 4.81
CA PRO A 511 -1.15 -6.75 4.48
C PRO A 511 -1.35 -7.73 5.64
N GLY A 512 -1.89 -8.91 5.34
CA GLY A 512 -2.23 -9.96 6.30
C GLY A 512 -3.57 -9.80 7.01
N GLU A 513 -4.21 -8.62 6.99
CA GLU A 513 -5.52 -8.42 7.61
C GLU A 513 -6.67 -9.02 6.78
N ARG A 514 -7.69 -9.50 7.50
CA ARG A 514 -8.95 -9.95 6.90
C ARG A 514 -10.12 -9.13 7.40
N CYS A 515 -11.05 -8.89 6.49
CA CYS A 515 -12.30 -8.23 6.81
C CYS A 515 -13.46 -8.92 6.14
N ASP A 516 -14.49 -9.20 6.93
CA ASP A 516 -15.74 -9.78 6.47
C ASP A 516 -16.83 -8.70 6.47
N ILE A 517 -17.29 -8.30 5.28
CA ILE A 517 -18.27 -7.22 5.11
C ILE A 517 -19.54 -7.71 4.43
N VAL A 518 -20.65 -7.02 4.69
CA VAL A 518 -21.91 -7.15 3.96
C VAL A 518 -22.26 -5.84 3.28
N VAL A 519 -22.42 -5.89 1.96
CA VAL A 519 -22.87 -4.75 1.14
C VAL A 519 -24.30 -5.01 0.67
N ASP A 520 -25.18 -4.02 0.83
CA ASP A 520 -26.58 -4.11 0.41
C ASP A 520 -26.83 -3.35 -0.91
N PHE A 521 -26.96 -4.09 -2.01
CA PHE A 521 -27.28 -3.53 -3.33
C PHE A 521 -28.79 -3.43 -3.62
N SER A 522 -29.67 -3.77 -2.67
CA SER A 522 -31.12 -3.82 -2.89
C SER A 522 -31.72 -2.48 -3.35
N ASN A 523 -31.21 -1.37 -2.81
CA ASN A 523 -31.67 -0.02 -3.13
C ASN A 523 -30.84 0.69 -4.22
N VAL A 524 -29.87 -0.01 -4.81
CA VAL A 524 -29.06 0.53 -5.91
C VAL A 524 -29.81 0.32 -7.23
N ALA A 525 -29.84 1.35 -8.08
CA ALA A 525 -30.56 1.29 -9.35
C ALA A 525 -29.95 0.26 -10.30
N VAL A 526 -30.79 -0.45 -11.04
CA VAL A 526 -30.36 -1.40 -12.08
C VAL A 526 -29.47 -0.70 -13.11
N GLY A 527 -28.39 -1.35 -13.51
CA GLY A 527 -27.40 -0.82 -14.44
C GLY A 527 -26.38 0.13 -13.80
N SER A 528 -26.50 0.41 -12.49
CA SER A 528 -25.47 1.20 -11.79
C SER A 528 -24.15 0.44 -11.75
N GLU A 529 -23.07 1.18 -12.00
CA GLU A 529 -21.70 0.73 -11.82
C GLU A 529 -21.14 1.31 -10.52
N VAL A 530 -20.80 0.45 -9.57
CA VAL A 530 -20.27 0.85 -8.25
C VAL A 530 -18.84 0.35 -8.13
N LEU A 531 -17.87 1.25 -7.97
CA LEU A 531 -16.47 0.86 -7.81
C LEU A 531 -16.18 0.55 -6.34
N LEU A 532 -15.42 -0.52 -6.10
CA LEU A 532 -14.62 -0.64 -4.89
C LEU A 532 -13.37 0.22 -5.11
N ALA A 533 -13.35 1.39 -4.49
CA ALA A 533 -12.32 2.40 -4.63
C ALA A 533 -11.33 2.32 -3.47
N ASN A 534 -10.07 2.67 -3.73
CA ASN A 534 -9.02 2.80 -2.74
C ASN A 534 -8.64 4.28 -2.59
N SER A 535 -8.41 4.71 -1.35
CA SER A 535 -7.97 6.08 -1.02
C SER A 535 -6.69 6.12 -0.18
N ALA A 536 -6.13 4.96 0.19
CA ALA A 536 -4.88 4.91 0.94
C ALA A 536 -3.73 5.53 0.12
N PRO A 537 -2.91 6.39 0.75
CA PRO A 537 -1.64 6.81 0.17
C PRO A 537 -0.72 5.62 -0.10
N ILE A 538 0.19 5.76 -1.06
CA ILE A 538 1.17 4.72 -1.42
C ILE A 538 2.03 4.34 -0.21
N ASN A 539 2.64 5.34 0.43
CA ASN A 539 3.31 5.20 1.72
C ASN A 539 2.28 5.45 2.82
N PHE A 540 1.97 4.45 3.64
CA PHE A 540 0.91 4.55 4.64
C PHE A 540 1.46 4.65 6.08
N PRO A 541 0.98 5.61 6.90
CA PRO A 541 0.17 6.77 6.53
C PRO A 541 1.01 7.78 5.73
N GLY A 542 0.36 8.54 4.85
CA GLY A 542 1.07 9.46 3.97
C GLY A 542 0.22 10.61 3.50
N VAL A 543 0.69 11.29 2.46
CA VAL A 543 0.03 12.47 1.90
C VAL A 543 -1.32 12.07 1.31
N PRO A 544 -2.45 12.62 1.81
CA PRO A 544 -3.76 12.31 1.25
C PRO A 544 -3.82 12.63 -0.25
N GLY A 545 -4.29 11.65 -1.03
CA GLY A 545 -4.37 11.76 -2.50
C GLY A 545 -3.11 11.29 -3.24
N ASP A 546 -2.02 10.98 -2.55
CA ASP A 546 -0.84 10.31 -3.11
C ASP A 546 -1.10 8.81 -3.31
N ASN A 547 -2.02 8.50 -4.23
CA ASN A 547 -2.49 7.16 -4.52
C ASN A 547 -2.38 6.86 -6.01
N ASN A 548 -1.55 5.89 -6.37
CA ASN A 548 -1.35 5.43 -7.75
C ASN A 548 -2.30 4.27 -8.15
N LEU A 549 -3.10 3.75 -7.23
CA LEU A 549 -4.01 2.63 -7.46
C LEU A 549 -5.40 2.87 -6.84
N PRO A 550 -6.18 3.85 -7.35
CA PRO A 550 -7.45 4.27 -6.74
C PRO A 550 -8.64 3.34 -7.00
N GLN A 551 -8.49 2.34 -7.87
CA GLN A 551 -9.59 1.49 -8.33
C GLN A 551 -9.20 0.03 -8.15
N ILE A 552 -10.07 -0.76 -7.50
CA ILE A 552 -9.80 -2.18 -7.19
C ILE A 552 -10.65 -3.09 -8.08
N MET A 553 -11.98 -2.94 -8.03
CA MET A 553 -12.91 -3.69 -8.87
C MET A 553 -14.24 -2.94 -9.06
N LYS A 554 -15.13 -3.47 -9.91
CA LYS A 554 -16.43 -2.85 -10.22
C LYS A 554 -17.60 -3.82 -9.99
N PHE A 555 -18.61 -3.40 -9.26
CA PHE A 555 -19.90 -4.08 -9.19
C PHE A 555 -20.86 -3.51 -10.23
N VAL A 556 -21.58 -4.39 -10.94
CA VAL A 556 -22.60 -4.01 -11.92
C VAL A 556 -23.95 -4.56 -11.46
N VAL A 557 -24.87 -3.67 -11.09
CA VAL A 557 -26.14 -4.06 -10.47
C VAL A 557 -27.13 -4.55 -11.52
N GLN A 558 -27.53 -5.82 -11.42
CA GLN A 558 -28.39 -6.52 -12.36
C GLN A 558 -29.89 -6.40 -12.01
N ASN A 559 -30.75 -6.61 -13.00
CA ASN A 559 -32.20 -6.63 -12.81
C ASN A 559 -32.70 -8.00 -12.29
N GLN A 560 -32.20 -8.41 -11.13
CA GLN A 560 -32.55 -9.67 -10.46
C GLN A 560 -32.58 -9.45 -8.95
N ASN A 561 -33.50 -10.09 -8.24
CA ASN A 561 -33.54 -10.05 -6.77
C ASN A 561 -32.42 -10.92 -6.20
N GLY A 562 -31.72 -10.42 -5.19
CA GLY A 562 -30.69 -11.14 -4.45
C GLY A 562 -31.14 -11.61 -3.07
N TYR A 563 -30.19 -11.79 -2.16
CA TYR A 563 -30.44 -12.12 -0.76
C TYR A 563 -31.03 -10.94 0.02
N LEU A 564 -32.20 -11.10 0.65
CA LEU A 564 -32.94 -9.98 1.27
C LEU A 564 -33.12 -10.08 2.78
N ASP A 565 -32.86 -11.23 3.40
CA ASP A 565 -33.06 -11.41 4.85
C ASP A 565 -32.33 -10.33 5.66
N PRO A 566 -32.91 -9.82 6.75
CA PRO A 566 -32.28 -8.77 7.56
C PRO A 566 -30.98 -9.27 8.20
N LEU A 567 -30.00 -8.37 8.34
CA LEU A 567 -28.77 -8.69 9.07
C LEU A 567 -29.07 -8.87 10.58
N PRO A 568 -28.54 -9.92 11.23
CA PRO A 568 -28.68 -10.10 12.67
C PRO A 568 -28.05 -8.92 13.44
N LEU A 569 -28.75 -8.42 14.46
CA LEU A 569 -28.24 -7.33 15.32
C LEU A 569 -27.16 -7.80 16.31
N ALA A 570 -27.09 -9.11 16.56
CA ALA A 570 -26.07 -9.75 17.38
C ALA A 570 -25.52 -10.94 16.59
N LEU A 571 -24.19 -11.09 16.56
CA LEU A 571 -23.51 -12.12 15.78
C LEU A 571 -22.94 -13.19 16.72
N ARG A 572 -21.99 -12.81 17.58
CA ARG A 572 -21.34 -13.72 18.53
C ARG A 572 -20.88 -12.95 19.77
N PRO A 573 -20.99 -13.48 21.00
CA PRO A 573 -20.37 -12.84 22.15
C PRO A 573 -18.84 -12.75 22.01
N VAL A 574 -18.30 -11.54 22.11
CA VAL A 574 -16.84 -11.28 22.14
C VAL A 574 -16.50 -10.61 23.48
N PRO A 575 -16.35 -11.37 24.57
CA PRO A 575 -16.02 -10.80 25.87
C PRO A 575 -14.64 -10.14 25.81
N ARG A 576 -14.53 -8.94 26.38
CA ARG A 576 -13.27 -8.21 26.46
C ARG A 576 -12.40 -8.76 27.56
N THR A 577 -11.17 -9.14 27.24
CA THR A 577 -10.16 -9.55 28.21
C THR A 577 -9.75 -8.35 29.03
N SER A 578 -9.86 -8.48 30.36
CA SER A 578 -9.45 -7.43 31.29
C SER A 578 -7.92 -7.26 31.28
N GLU A 579 -7.43 -6.02 31.31
CA GLU A 579 -5.99 -5.76 31.48
C GLU A 579 -5.42 -6.41 32.74
N ASN A 580 -6.23 -6.58 33.79
CA ASN A 580 -5.81 -7.24 35.04
C ASN A 580 -5.59 -8.75 34.90
N ALA A 581 -6.02 -9.35 33.78
CA ALA A 581 -5.70 -10.73 33.47
C ALA A 581 -4.25 -10.88 32.98
N ALA A 582 -3.66 -9.81 32.45
CA ALA A 582 -2.28 -9.84 31.99
C ALA A 582 -1.31 -10.03 33.16
N ARG A 583 -0.30 -10.86 32.93
CA ARG A 583 0.75 -11.15 33.92
C ARG A 583 2.11 -10.63 33.51
N VAL A 584 2.36 -10.59 32.21
CA VAL A 584 3.57 -10.01 31.63
C VAL A 584 3.16 -8.87 30.71
N ILE A 585 3.96 -7.79 30.71
CA ILE A 585 3.85 -6.69 29.75
C ILE A 585 5.17 -6.61 28.99
N ARG A 586 5.15 -6.89 27.69
CA ARG A 586 6.32 -6.82 26.81
C ARG A 586 6.32 -5.51 26.04
N THR A 587 7.51 -4.94 25.81
CA THR A 587 7.69 -3.73 25.01
C THR A 587 8.59 -4.04 23.82
N LEU A 588 8.07 -3.79 22.62
CA LEU A 588 8.66 -4.19 21.35
C LEU A 588 8.89 -2.92 20.51
N ASN A 589 10.15 -2.54 20.33
CA ASN A 589 10.53 -1.31 19.62
C ASN A 589 10.74 -1.62 18.14
N ILE A 590 9.97 -0.97 17.28
CA ILE A 590 10.04 -1.11 15.83
C ILE A 590 10.81 0.08 15.27
N GLN A 591 11.95 -0.16 14.63
CA GLN A 591 12.77 0.87 14.00
C GLN A 591 13.80 0.29 13.01
N LEU A 592 14.38 1.17 12.19
CA LEU A 592 15.52 0.85 11.34
C LEU A 592 16.82 0.78 12.15
N PHE A 593 17.67 -0.17 11.77
CA PHE A 593 19.04 -0.30 12.24
C PHE A 593 20.00 -0.35 11.04
N ALA A 594 21.27 -0.04 11.29
CA ALA A 594 22.29 -0.17 10.25
C ALA A 594 22.56 -1.65 9.97
N ASP A 595 22.57 -2.02 8.70
CA ASP A 595 22.92 -3.35 8.22
C ASP A 595 24.17 -3.29 7.34
N PRO A 596 25.19 -4.14 7.56
CA PRO A 596 26.43 -4.10 6.78
C PRO A 596 26.28 -4.49 5.29
N CYS A 597 25.24 -5.26 4.92
CA CYS A 597 25.07 -5.79 3.57
C CYS A 597 24.18 -4.87 2.73
N MET A 598 23.02 -4.51 3.26
CA MET A 598 21.95 -3.75 2.59
C MET A 598 21.89 -2.28 3.03
N GLY A 599 22.71 -1.88 4.01
CA GLY A 599 22.75 -0.53 4.56
C GLY A 599 21.81 -0.34 5.75
N THR A 600 20.56 -0.79 5.66
CA THR A 600 19.60 -0.76 6.76
C THR A 600 18.67 -1.96 6.78
N ALA A 601 18.31 -2.42 7.97
CA ALA A 601 17.31 -3.46 8.20
C ALA A 601 16.23 -3.00 9.18
N TRP A 602 15.00 -3.44 8.96
CA TRP A 602 13.91 -3.27 9.92
C TRP A 602 14.01 -4.33 10.99
N LEU A 603 14.11 -3.94 12.26
CA LEU A 603 14.22 -4.89 13.37
C LEU A 603 13.25 -4.55 14.50
N ILE A 604 12.93 -5.59 15.27
CA ILE A 604 12.18 -5.48 16.51
C ILE A 604 13.17 -5.62 17.67
N ASN A 605 13.25 -4.59 18.52
CA ASN A 605 14.22 -4.48 19.61
C ASN A 605 15.71 -4.53 19.17
N GLY A 606 16.00 -4.41 17.87
CA GLY A 606 17.36 -4.46 17.34
C GLY A 606 17.96 -5.86 17.29
N LEU A 607 17.10 -6.88 17.20
CA LEU A 607 17.44 -8.29 17.18
C LEU A 607 17.03 -8.89 15.83
N MET A 608 17.82 -9.84 15.32
CA MET A 608 17.57 -10.59 14.07
C MET A 608 16.64 -11.78 14.33
N TYR A 609 16.15 -12.49 13.31
CA TYR A 609 15.22 -13.62 13.47
C TYR A 609 15.58 -14.62 14.59
N ASP A 610 16.84 -15.07 14.63
CA ASP A 610 17.34 -16.14 15.52
C ASP A 610 17.59 -15.75 16.98
N ASP A 611 17.57 -14.46 17.32
CA ASP A 611 17.91 -13.99 18.67
C ASP A 611 16.74 -14.21 19.66
N VAL A 612 16.30 -15.43 19.95
CA VAL A 612 15.04 -15.68 20.68
C VAL A 612 15.07 -15.18 22.15
N VAL A 613 14.24 -14.18 22.48
CA VAL A 613 14.13 -13.64 23.85
C VAL A 613 12.68 -13.55 24.37
N GLU A 614 11.69 -13.61 23.48
CA GLU A 614 10.28 -13.63 23.85
C GLU A 614 9.86 -15.05 24.28
N THR A 615 9.67 -15.25 25.58
CA THR A 615 9.34 -16.56 26.18
C THR A 615 8.00 -16.56 26.93
N PRO A 616 6.85 -16.39 26.24
CA PRO A 616 5.54 -16.50 26.90
C PRO A 616 5.34 -17.92 27.43
N ARG A 617 4.57 -18.07 28.52
CA ARG A 617 4.23 -19.40 29.08
C ARG A 617 2.81 -19.80 28.69
N LEU A 618 2.61 -21.08 28.38
CA LEU A 618 1.30 -21.64 28.14
C LEU A 618 0.37 -21.39 29.34
N GLY A 619 -0.88 -21.03 29.06
CA GLY A 619 -1.89 -20.62 30.05
C GLY A 619 -1.87 -19.14 30.42
N SER A 620 -0.73 -18.45 30.23
CA SER A 620 -0.59 -17.04 30.60
C SER A 620 -1.31 -16.09 29.65
N THR A 621 -1.68 -14.92 30.18
CA THR A 621 -2.16 -13.78 29.39
C THR A 621 -1.11 -12.68 29.46
N GLU A 622 -0.74 -12.11 28.32
CA GLU A 622 0.26 -11.05 28.24
C GLU A 622 -0.26 -9.84 27.48
N ILE A 623 0.26 -8.67 27.82
CA ILE A 623 0.09 -7.45 27.01
C ILE A 623 1.37 -7.21 26.22
N TRP A 624 1.24 -7.11 24.90
CA TRP A 624 2.34 -6.77 24.01
C TRP A 624 2.17 -5.31 23.56
N ARG A 625 3.22 -4.50 23.79
CA ARG A 625 3.27 -3.07 23.45
C ARG A 625 4.17 -2.91 22.22
N PHE A 626 3.58 -2.81 21.05
CA PHE A 626 4.29 -2.45 19.83
C PHE A 626 4.51 -0.93 19.81
N VAL A 627 5.76 -0.52 19.93
CA VAL A 627 6.19 0.88 19.92
C VAL A 627 6.75 1.18 18.53
N ASN A 628 5.95 1.84 17.70
CA ASN A 628 6.39 2.22 16.36
C ASN A 628 7.17 3.54 16.40
N ARG A 629 8.50 3.44 16.30
CA ARG A 629 9.41 4.60 16.30
C ARG A 629 9.73 5.11 14.91
N SER A 630 9.08 4.54 13.89
CA SER A 630 9.28 4.82 12.48
C SER A 630 8.19 5.75 11.93
N PRO A 631 8.41 6.36 10.75
CA PRO A 631 7.42 7.24 10.13
C PRO A 631 6.32 6.50 9.34
N ILE A 632 6.36 5.16 9.25
CA ILE A 632 5.43 4.33 8.47
C ILE A 632 4.67 3.35 9.36
N MET A 633 3.51 2.88 8.92
CA MET A 633 2.72 1.88 9.64
C MET A 633 3.31 0.48 9.42
N HIS A 634 3.37 -0.33 10.48
CA HIS A 634 3.71 -1.75 10.40
C HIS A 634 2.52 -2.61 10.83
N PRO A 635 2.00 -3.52 9.98
CA PRO A 635 1.00 -4.50 10.35
C PRO A 635 1.67 -5.66 11.10
N MET A 636 1.59 -5.65 12.43
CA MET A 636 2.23 -6.65 13.26
C MET A 636 1.36 -7.89 13.38
N HIS A 637 1.86 -9.02 12.90
CA HIS A 637 1.26 -10.34 12.98
C HIS A 637 1.89 -11.18 14.11
N MET A 638 1.07 -11.93 14.85
CA MET A 638 1.51 -12.93 15.81
C MET A 638 0.94 -14.30 15.44
N HIS A 639 1.82 -15.30 15.25
CA HIS A 639 1.39 -16.67 15.04
C HIS A 639 0.79 -17.27 16.32
N LEU A 640 0.16 -18.45 16.21
CA LEU A 640 -0.52 -19.22 17.27
C LEU A 640 -1.76 -18.54 17.89
N VAL A 641 -1.69 -17.26 18.23
CA VAL A 641 -2.65 -16.56 19.08
C VAL A 641 -3.57 -15.65 18.28
N GLN A 642 -4.79 -15.52 18.79
CA GLN A 642 -5.65 -14.39 18.49
C GLN A 642 -5.61 -13.43 19.69
N PHE A 643 -5.61 -12.14 19.43
CA PHE A 643 -5.52 -11.09 20.44
C PHE A 643 -6.66 -10.07 20.31
N GLN A 644 -6.81 -9.28 21.37
CA GLN A 644 -7.67 -8.11 21.37
C GLN A 644 -6.82 -6.84 21.44
N ILE A 645 -7.13 -5.85 20.61
CA ILE A 645 -6.50 -4.52 20.69
C ILE A 645 -7.06 -3.82 21.92
N LEU A 646 -6.21 -3.35 22.83
CA LEU A 646 -6.61 -2.61 24.03
C LEU A 646 -6.77 -1.13 23.74
N ASP A 647 -5.72 -0.52 23.16
CA ASP A 647 -5.65 0.91 22.85
C ASP A 647 -4.40 1.27 22.05
N ARG A 648 -4.39 2.53 21.58
CA ARG A 648 -3.24 3.23 21.03
C ARG A 648 -2.95 4.48 21.84
N GLN A 649 -1.67 4.78 22.08
CA GLN A 649 -1.23 5.92 22.88
C GLN A 649 0.05 6.52 22.31
N GLY A 650 0.15 7.85 22.24
CA GLY A 650 1.41 8.51 21.84
C GLY A 650 2.55 8.24 22.82
N PHE A 651 3.80 8.43 22.40
CA PHE A 651 4.96 8.38 23.30
C PHE A 651 5.97 9.49 23.00
N ALA A 652 6.82 9.79 23.98
CA ALA A 652 8.00 10.61 23.83
C ALA A 652 9.24 9.79 24.19
N LEU A 653 10.39 10.10 23.57
CA LEU A 653 11.66 9.47 23.92
C LEU A 653 12.33 10.25 25.06
N VAL A 654 12.54 9.58 26.20
CA VAL A 654 13.30 10.11 27.34
C VAL A 654 14.48 9.18 27.57
N ASN A 655 15.71 9.69 27.42
CA ASN A 655 16.93 8.86 27.46
C ASN A 655 16.85 7.64 26.53
N ASN A 656 16.36 7.84 25.30
CA ASN A 656 16.13 6.80 24.29
C ASN A 656 15.09 5.71 24.65
N LEU A 657 14.34 5.88 25.75
CA LEU A 657 13.26 4.98 26.14
C LEU A 657 11.89 5.57 25.79
N PRO A 658 10.95 4.79 25.24
CA PRO A 658 9.61 5.26 24.94
C PRO A 658 8.78 5.40 26.22
N VAL A 659 8.45 6.64 26.56
CA VAL A 659 7.58 6.99 27.68
C VAL A 659 6.20 7.38 27.13
N PRO A 660 5.11 6.69 27.51
CA PRO A 660 3.77 7.04 27.05
C PRO A 660 3.38 8.48 27.40
N VAL A 661 2.74 9.19 26.47
CA VAL A 661 2.24 10.55 26.65
C VAL A 661 0.81 10.67 26.13
N GLY A 662 0.02 11.55 26.75
CA GLY A 662 -1.38 11.76 26.38
C GLY A 662 -2.32 10.62 26.79
N PRO A 663 -3.61 10.72 26.40
CA PRO A 663 -4.62 9.71 26.73
C PRO A 663 -4.43 8.43 25.91
N ARG A 664 -4.94 7.31 26.44
CA ARG A 664 -5.11 6.06 25.69
C ARG A 664 -6.39 6.13 24.88
N PHE A 665 -6.33 5.80 23.60
CA PHE A 665 -7.49 5.73 22.73
C PHE A 665 -7.90 4.27 22.51
N PRO A 666 -9.11 3.86 22.92
CA PRO A 666 -9.59 2.50 22.66
C PRO A 666 -9.72 2.26 21.15
N PRO A 667 -9.67 1.00 20.69
CA PRO A 667 -9.90 0.69 19.30
C PRO A 667 -11.32 1.11 18.85
N PRO A 668 -11.50 1.50 17.58
CA PRO A 668 -12.81 1.73 17.00
C PRO A 668 -13.64 0.43 16.97
N ALA A 669 -14.95 0.56 16.78
CA ALA A 669 -15.89 -0.56 16.90
C ALA A 669 -15.57 -1.76 15.98
N ASN A 670 -15.01 -1.49 14.80
CA ASN A 670 -14.59 -2.51 13.83
C ASN A 670 -13.38 -3.35 14.29
N GLU A 671 -12.62 -2.88 15.28
CA GLU A 671 -11.44 -3.55 15.84
C GLU A 671 -11.71 -4.17 17.23
N LEU A 672 -12.97 -4.16 17.71
CA LEU A 672 -13.34 -4.74 19.00
C LEU A 672 -13.44 -6.28 18.99
N GLY A 673 -13.25 -6.91 17.83
CA GLY A 673 -13.20 -8.35 17.63
C GLY A 673 -11.88 -9.00 18.04
N TRP A 674 -11.69 -10.24 17.56
CA TRP A 674 -10.41 -10.94 17.62
C TRP A 674 -9.59 -10.63 16.37
N LYS A 675 -8.30 -10.33 16.57
CA LYS A 675 -7.34 -10.04 15.51
C LYS A 675 -6.08 -10.88 15.70
N ASP A 676 -5.34 -11.10 14.62
CA ASP A 676 -3.99 -11.66 14.67
C ASP A 676 -2.97 -10.79 13.94
N THR A 677 -3.44 -9.77 13.20
CA THR A 677 -2.61 -8.75 12.57
C THR A 677 -3.11 -7.38 12.98
N VAL A 678 -2.24 -6.47 13.43
CA VAL A 678 -2.63 -5.13 13.90
C VAL A 678 -1.80 -4.03 13.26
N GLN A 679 -2.49 -3.00 12.75
CA GLN A 679 -1.85 -1.78 12.28
C GLN A 679 -1.24 -1.02 13.46
N THR A 680 0.09 -0.92 13.47
CA THR A 680 0.85 -0.12 14.44
C THR A 680 1.22 1.21 13.79
N MET A 681 0.56 2.28 14.22
CA MET A 681 0.71 3.60 13.60
C MET A 681 2.01 4.31 14.04
N PRO A 682 2.62 5.14 13.19
CA PRO A 682 3.79 5.95 13.53
C PRO A 682 3.62 6.76 14.81
N GLY A 683 4.62 6.75 15.69
CA GLY A 683 4.64 7.56 16.90
C GLY A 683 3.68 7.10 18.01
N GLU A 684 3.09 5.91 17.86
CA GLU A 684 2.16 5.34 18.81
C GLU A 684 2.69 4.03 19.43
N ILE A 685 2.21 3.76 20.64
CA ILE A 685 2.26 2.48 21.31
C ILE A 685 0.91 1.81 21.08
N THR A 686 0.91 0.74 20.30
CA THR A 686 -0.27 -0.12 20.12
C THR A 686 -0.20 -1.27 21.11
N ARG A 687 -1.21 -1.40 21.98
CA ARG A 687 -1.28 -2.45 22.99
C ARG A 687 -2.26 -3.53 22.55
N VAL A 688 -1.81 -4.78 22.52
CA VAL A 688 -2.67 -5.95 22.34
C VAL A 688 -2.59 -6.85 23.56
N ILE A 689 -3.67 -7.59 23.84
CA ILE A 689 -3.72 -8.60 24.90
C ILE A 689 -4.00 -9.97 24.29
N ALA A 690 -3.10 -10.92 24.55
CA ALA A 690 -3.14 -12.27 24.01
C ALA A 690 -3.09 -13.29 25.14
N ARG A 691 -3.80 -14.41 24.96
CA ARG A 691 -3.69 -15.57 25.86
C ARG A 691 -3.02 -16.71 25.10
N PHE A 692 -1.94 -17.24 25.66
CA PHE A 692 -1.19 -18.35 25.07
C PHE A 692 -1.79 -19.66 25.52
N THR A 693 -2.39 -20.42 24.61
CA THR A 693 -3.05 -21.71 24.88
C THR A 693 -2.68 -22.75 23.82
N GLY A 694 -3.05 -24.01 24.04
CA GLY A 694 -2.95 -25.05 23.02
C GLY A 694 -1.55 -25.64 22.88
N PHE A 695 -0.60 -24.88 22.35
CA PHE A 695 0.68 -25.40 21.86
C PHE A 695 1.89 -24.67 22.46
N THR A 696 2.97 -25.43 22.67
CA THR A 696 4.30 -24.93 23.07
C THR A 696 5.26 -25.06 21.90
N GLY A 697 6.35 -24.29 21.90
CA GLY A 697 7.40 -24.33 20.89
C GLY A 697 7.67 -22.96 20.28
N LEU A 698 8.44 -22.94 19.19
CA LEU A 698 8.82 -21.71 18.48
C LEU A 698 7.72 -21.29 17.51
N PHE A 699 7.36 -20.02 17.57
CA PHE A 699 6.38 -19.41 16.66
C PHE A 699 6.89 -18.03 16.22
N PRO A 700 6.74 -17.66 14.93
CA PRO A 700 7.06 -16.32 14.47
C PRO A 700 6.10 -15.23 14.99
N TYR A 701 6.60 -14.01 15.08
CA TYR A 701 5.81 -12.79 15.07
C TYR A 701 6.59 -11.72 14.29
N HIS A 702 5.90 -10.95 13.44
CA HIS A 702 6.58 -10.11 12.45
C HIS A 702 5.73 -8.98 11.90
N CYS A 703 6.38 -8.05 11.22
CA CYS A 703 5.71 -7.15 10.31
C CYS A 703 5.26 -7.93 9.07
N HIS A 704 4.03 -7.72 8.62
CA HIS A 704 3.48 -8.39 7.44
C HIS A 704 3.62 -7.55 6.15
N LEU A 705 4.42 -6.48 6.18
CA LEU A 705 4.98 -5.91 4.95
C LEU A 705 6.10 -6.86 4.52
N LEU A 706 5.89 -7.64 3.46
CA LEU A 706 6.76 -8.78 3.14
C LEU A 706 8.21 -8.37 2.84
N GLU A 707 8.40 -7.17 2.30
CA GLU A 707 9.73 -6.58 2.14
C GLU A 707 10.42 -6.33 3.49
N HIS A 708 9.70 -5.87 4.51
CA HIS A 708 10.27 -5.72 5.86
C HIS A 708 10.45 -7.06 6.54
N GLU A 709 9.51 -7.99 6.38
CA GLU A 709 9.57 -9.36 6.91
C GLU A 709 10.86 -10.05 6.48
N ASP A 710 11.17 -10.02 5.18
CA ASP A 710 12.37 -10.67 4.61
C ASP A 710 13.70 -9.96 4.98
N HIS A 711 13.67 -8.75 5.57
CA HIS A 711 14.90 -8.00 5.91
C HIS A 711 14.76 -6.98 7.07
N ASP A 712 14.67 -7.40 8.33
CA ASP A 712 14.49 -8.76 8.86
C ASP A 712 13.52 -8.59 10.04
N MET A 713 12.36 -7.99 9.76
CA MET A 713 11.42 -7.53 10.78
C MET A 713 10.54 -8.66 11.29
N MET A 714 11.17 -9.79 11.54
CA MET A 714 10.60 -11.03 12.00
C MET A 714 11.42 -11.56 13.16
N ARG A 715 10.72 -12.18 14.11
CA ARG A 715 11.29 -12.66 15.37
C ARG A 715 10.57 -13.91 15.78
N GLN A 716 11.24 -14.74 16.58
CA GLN A 716 10.61 -15.91 17.18
C GLN A 716 10.18 -15.64 18.62
N MET A 717 9.05 -16.24 19.02
CA MET A 717 8.67 -16.43 20.41
C MET A 717 8.68 -17.92 20.76
N LEU A 718 9.35 -18.26 21.87
CA LEU A 718 9.36 -19.60 22.43
C LEU A 718 8.25 -19.73 23.47
N VAL A 719 7.13 -20.32 23.09
CA VAL A 719 6.03 -20.60 24.02
C VAL A 719 6.44 -21.77 24.92
N LEU A 720 6.77 -21.46 26.17
CA LEU A 720 7.19 -22.43 27.17
C LEU A 720 5.99 -23.19 27.75
N PRO A 721 6.19 -24.41 28.28
CA PRO A 721 5.18 -25.10 29.06
C PRO A 721 4.66 -24.25 30.23
N GLN A 722 3.45 -24.57 30.68
CA GLN A 722 2.89 -23.99 31.89
C GLN A 722 3.82 -24.28 33.06
N CYS A 723 4.03 -23.30 33.94
CA CYS A 723 4.76 -23.56 35.17
C CYS A 723 3.84 -24.21 36.21
N VAL A 724 4.12 -25.46 36.56
CA VAL A 724 3.28 -26.24 37.48
C VAL A 724 3.39 -25.74 38.93
N CYS A 725 4.51 -25.11 39.31
CA CYS A 725 4.68 -24.50 40.63
C CYS A 725 4.26 -23.03 40.72
N ASP A 726 3.90 -22.39 39.60
CA ASP A 726 3.14 -21.13 39.60
C ASP A 726 1.64 -21.45 39.79
N PHE A 727 1.34 -21.97 40.97
CA PHE A 727 0.06 -22.59 41.28
C PHE A 727 -1.08 -21.57 41.32
N ASN A 728 -0.78 -20.30 41.60
CA ASN A 728 -1.75 -19.22 41.54
C ASN A 728 -1.83 -18.56 40.14
N SER A 729 -0.96 -18.97 39.21
CA SER A 729 -0.87 -18.50 37.83
C SER A 729 -0.64 -16.98 37.72
N ASP A 730 0.27 -16.45 38.54
CA ASP A 730 0.73 -15.06 38.49
C ASP A 730 2.14 -14.86 37.92
N VAL A 731 2.73 -15.93 37.36
CA VAL A 731 4.09 -16.03 36.79
C VAL A 731 5.23 -15.74 37.76
N ILE A 732 4.95 -15.60 39.05
CA ILE A 732 5.95 -15.45 40.10
C ILE A 732 5.81 -16.60 41.07
N VAL A 733 6.76 -17.54 41.05
CA VAL A 733 6.82 -18.61 42.06
C VAL A 733 7.27 -18.02 43.39
N ASP A 734 6.33 -17.83 44.31
CA ASP A 734 6.60 -17.36 45.67
C ASP A 734 5.67 -17.97 46.72
N THR A 735 5.80 -17.54 47.98
CA THR A 735 5.00 -18.09 49.09
C THR A 735 3.48 -18.08 48.86
N ARG A 736 2.95 -17.24 47.96
CA ARG A 736 1.54 -17.21 47.57
C ARG A 736 1.14 -18.48 46.82
N ASP A 737 2.01 -19.03 45.97
CA ASP A 737 1.81 -20.34 45.33
C ASP A 737 1.78 -21.45 46.36
N TYR A 738 2.69 -21.42 47.33
CA TYR A 738 2.71 -22.39 48.41
C TYR A 738 1.38 -22.38 49.18
N PHE A 739 0.86 -21.21 49.55
CA PHE A 739 -0.42 -21.13 50.26
C PHE A 739 -1.61 -21.51 49.37
N ALA A 740 -1.60 -21.15 48.09
CA ALA A 740 -2.63 -21.54 47.14
C ALA A 740 -2.66 -23.06 46.96
N PHE A 741 -1.49 -23.69 46.78
CA PHE A 741 -1.32 -25.13 46.69
C PHE A 741 -1.83 -25.83 47.95
N ILE A 742 -1.35 -25.43 49.12
CA ILE A 742 -1.76 -26.03 50.40
C ILE A 742 -3.28 -25.91 50.62
N ALA A 743 -3.88 -24.78 50.26
CA ALA A 743 -5.32 -24.58 50.38
C ALA A 743 -6.13 -25.57 49.52
N LEU A 744 -5.69 -25.82 48.28
CA LEU A 744 -6.35 -26.76 47.37
C LEU A 744 -6.00 -28.23 47.67
N PHE A 745 -4.80 -28.50 48.17
CA PHE A 745 -4.33 -29.84 48.53
C PHE A 745 -5.21 -30.47 49.60
N PHE A 746 -5.50 -29.73 50.68
CA PHE A 746 -6.32 -30.24 51.78
C PHE A 746 -7.81 -30.38 51.47
N VAL A 747 -8.26 -29.92 50.29
CA VAL A 747 -9.63 -30.13 49.80
C VAL A 747 -9.68 -31.05 48.58
N ASN A 748 -8.61 -31.82 48.34
CA ASN A 748 -8.46 -32.77 47.22
C ASN A 748 -8.67 -32.14 45.84
N ASN A 749 -8.09 -30.94 45.63
CA ASN A 749 -8.22 -30.19 44.38
C ASN A 749 -6.87 -29.61 43.92
N ALA A 750 -5.76 -30.24 44.29
CA ALA A 750 -4.41 -29.89 43.87
C ALA A 750 -3.74 -31.11 43.23
N ASP A 751 -4.15 -31.39 42.00
CA ASP A 751 -3.58 -32.43 41.13
C ASP A 751 -2.52 -31.75 40.25
N VAL A 752 -1.25 -32.01 40.56
CA VAL A 752 -0.08 -31.34 39.96
C VAL A 752 0.47 -32.17 38.80
N ASN A 753 0.28 -33.48 38.84
CA ASN A 753 0.73 -34.40 37.80
C ASN A 753 -0.39 -34.79 36.81
N ASP A 754 -1.59 -34.22 36.97
CA ASP A 754 -2.79 -34.43 36.15
C ASP A 754 -3.23 -35.91 36.06
N ASP A 755 -3.03 -36.70 37.13
CA ASP A 755 -3.42 -38.11 37.19
C ASP A 755 -4.88 -38.35 37.62
N GLY A 756 -5.59 -37.26 37.96
CA GLY A 756 -6.98 -37.24 38.38
C GLY A 756 -7.20 -37.41 39.89
N VAL A 757 -6.13 -37.51 40.70
CA VAL A 757 -6.22 -37.66 42.16
C VAL A 757 -5.19 -36.82 42.90
N THR A 758 -5.63 -36.06 43.92
CA THR A 758 -4.68 -35.37 44.82
C THR A 758 -4.08 -36.36 45.82
N THR A 759 -2.77 -36.58 45.73
CA THR A 759 -1.99 -37.51 46.56
C THR A 759 -0.74 -36.87 47.15
N SER A 760 -0.02 -37.58 48.02
CA SER A 760 1.29 -37.10 48.49
C SER A 760 2.31 -36.90 47.36
N GLN A 761 2.11 -37.53 46.19
CA GLN A 761 2.98 -37.34 45.03
C GLN A 761 2.88 -35.90 44.52
N ASP A 762 1.67 -35.35 44.40
CA ASP A 762 1.42 -33.95 44.02
C ASP A 762 2.08 -32.96 44.95
N PHE A 763 2.10 -33.27 46.25
CA PHE A 763 2.81 -32.47 47.23
C PHE A 763 4.32 -32.45 46.97
N PHE A 764 4.93 -33.61 46.70
CA PHE A 764 6.36 -33.67 46.41
C PHE A 764 6.71 -33.08 45.05
N ASP A 765 5.85 -33.24 44.04
CA ASP A 765 6.02 -32.67 42.71
C ASP A 765 5.94 -31.14 42.77
N PHE A 766 4.95 -30.59 43.49
CA PHE A 766 4.82 -29.16 43.73
C PHE A 766 6.03 -28.60 44.49
N ILE A 767 6.42 -29.22 45.62
CA ILE A 767 7.54 -28.74 46.43
C ILE A 767 8.87 -28.83 45.66
N GLY A 768 9.06 -29.88 44.88
CA GLY A 768 10.20 -30.05 44.00
C GLY A 768 10.30 -28.90 43.00
N CYS A 769 9.22 -28.63 42.26
CA CYS A 769 9.16 -27.50 41.32
C CYS A 769 9.31 -26.15 42.04
N PHE A 770 8.63 -25.94 43.16
CA PHE A 770 8.62 -24.68 43.91
C PHE A 770 10.03 -24.20 44.31
N PHE A 771 10.90 -25.13 44.73
CA PHE A 771 12.28 -24.81 45.09
C PHE A 771 13.23 -24.81 43.89
N ALA A 772 12.92 -25.53 42.81
CA ALA A 772 13.73 -25.57 41.59
C ALA A 772 13.47 -24.36 40.67
N GLY A 773 12.27 -23.80 40.68
CA GLY A 773 11.80 -22.81 39.72
C GLY A 773 11.15 -23.44 38.48
N CYS A 774 10.64 -22.59 37.59
CA CYS A 774 9.91 -22.97 36.37
C CYS A 774 10.81 -23.12 35.11
N ASP A 775 12.11 -23.21 35.30
CA ASP A 775 13.10 -23.16 34.22
C ASP A 775 13.28 -24.50 33.50
#